data_AF-A0A6B1G3D0-F1
#
_entry.id   AF-A0A6B1G3D0-F1
#
_cell.length_a   1.000
_cell.length_b   1.000
_cell.length_c   1.000
_cell.angle_alpha   90.00
_cell.angle_beta   90.00
_cell.angle_gamma   90.00
#
_symmetry.space_group_name_H-M   'P 1'
#
loop_
_entity.id
_entity.type
_entity.pdbx_description
1 polymer ?
#
loop_
_entity_poly.entity_id
_entity_poly.type
_entity_poly.pdbx_seq_one_letter_code
_entity_poly.pdbx_strand_id
1 'polypeptide(L)'
;MKLGLRLAFPLIALLFLLQIVSVSAQESGYTYIVQPGDSWPLVAQRVGLTVSQLQEANPDSVRANGWLIVGESLFVPWSPDGDEEYYIVQRGEGWISVAAKFGVPVNILQAANPKSVRPNESLLVGERLLIPAGLITPTGVPTPEPTAAPVETREALQVEAQAEGPSPIVTPTPVLDILSLLSSDSDPEPFFMPRISLPLPRRVTLPPCPDAQVGLGQTLTDLFRIPTYNRQAQLSSFLGDCGVEFQLLVNADLTSDDVDDAVLVFTNAEEGRNSAVPEQGGRTRADQQELVILDGGEGHSLSYKITASGTIDLLATQDINADGLTDVVWTDTVCAPSSCFVTVHVRSWDGIEWRDWTKGTITMAGANVSLTPSDIPGRPNEIRLIGGQYAGAGAGPQRARLAVWASTDGAPYALSSERMMPSLCLYHTVVDANHAMTRELYLEKAQWLYTDAAENQNLQACGERSNELAELRSFALFRLALIAGYESKPELAAERVERLASTYERQIFAEVGVRWLAAFRQSGDARTACEAVYIFAAANSEVVNILADYGYANPTFTAEEVCPYLEIKQDEEPETRQTETEGLPVCPDRVSEYLAALPEVMNEITVRQSTVGDSDGERQESAILKLRIFLDAWLQACDALGNGRGGLLIYDLNQDGLKDVIAMPSVVSDDGYGPGGADGVVLILHQQDDGSFKPVYAPGIEGLPSILAIGDADGDGRPELFWQLERCTTFCLLTVEAITWDSLTAAYQSVIGQGATIAEGTVTVDIVEDESSDLPRVHRLWFSGGVSGREEKGLVIPHTEIWYSMDGSPLRRHTWSYDRANDASNCLGLRLIEANIALQSAGPEGNRASYATAIELYKDALESPDLQPCSVQGTNPEEEEALLRGLANFRLVQVLTLNSQRSEAESLLETLEEEHPENRYTEAAGAWLAAYTSVPNPVAACAAVMSIFLDSPELWQITEEFGRDHPSLNMRQVCYAPNSGEDFEFRLTPNW
;
A
#
# COMPACT_ATOMS: atom_id res chain seq x y z
N MET A 1 -18.85 60.04 -57.45
CA MET A 1 -17.95 60.61 -56.41
C MET A 1 -17.36 59.41 -55.67
N LYS A 2 -16.08 59.06 -55.85
CA LYS A 2 -14.87 59.68 -55.24
C LYS A 2 -14.90 59.67 -53.71
N LEU A 3 -14.06 58.82 -53.10
CA LEU A 3 -13.07 59.08 -52.02
C LEU A 3 -12.74 57.72 -51.35
N GLY A 4 -11.51 57.39 -50.97
CA GLY A 4 -10.27 58.16 -50.93
C GLY A 4 -9.11 57.20 -50.63
N LEU A 5 -8.08 57.30 -51.46
CA LEU A 5 -6.82 56.59 -51.45
C LEU A 5 -5.78 57.43 -50.67
N ARG A 6 -4.75 56.75 -50.15
CA ARG A 6 -3.37 57.22 -49.85
C ARG A 6 -3.05 57.50 -48.39
N LEU A 7 -2.17 56.66 -47.84
CA LEU A 7 -0.86 57.06 -47.31
C LEU A 7 0.02 55.80 -47.18
N ALA A 8 0.93 55.61 -48.12
CA ALA A 8 2.01 54.63 -48.10
C ALA A 8 3.28 55.36 -48.55
N PHE A 9 4.45 54.92 -48.04
CA PHE A 9 5.80 55.47 -48.24
C PHE A 9 6.11 56.69 -47.34
N PRO A 10 6.62 56.47 -46.11
CA PRO A 10 8.03 56.10 -45.95
C PRO A 10 8.26 55.14 -44.77
N LEU A 11 8.32 53.83 -45.02
CA LEU A 11 8.79 52.84 -44.04
C LEU A 11 9.70 51.78 -44.68
N ILE A 12 10.27 52.08 -45.85
CA ILE A 12 11.03 51.12 -46.67
C ILE A 12 12.56 51.30 -46.52
N ALA A 13 13.01 52.36 -45.84
CA ALA A 13 14.43 52.58 -45.53
C ALA A 13 14.83 52.25 -44.08
N LEU A 14 13.86 51.98 -43.18
CA LEU A 14 14.12 51.51 -41.81
C LEU A 14 14.00 49.98 -41.69
N LEU A 15 13.47 49.31 -42.73
CA LEU A 15 13.30 47.86 -42.79
C LEU A 15 14.50 47.13 -43.46
N PHE A 16 15.56 47.85 -43.82
CA PHE A 16 16.74 47.29 -44.50
C PHE A 16 18.03 47.24 -43.64
N LEU A 17 17.91 47.47 -42.32
CA LEU A 17 19.00 47.29 -41.34
C LEU A 17 18.76 46.13 -40.36
N LEU A 18 17.75 45.29 -40.62
CA LEU A 18 17.53 43.99 -39.96
C LEU A 18 17.14 42.93 -41.02
N GLN A 19 17.98 42.79 -42.04
CA GLN A 19 18.13 41.51 -42.71
C GLN A 19 19.56 41.04 -42.45
N ILE A 20 19.69 40.02 -41.62
CA ILE A 20 20.59 38.87 -41.77
C ILE A 20 20.34 37.95 -40.55
N VAL A 21 20.06 36.68 -40.86
CA VAL A 21 19.88 35.51 -40.00
C VAL A 21 18.62 35.41 -39.13
N SER A 22 17.49 35.01 -39.73
CA SER A 22 16.75 33.91 -39.11
C SER A 22 17.38 32.64 -39.65
N VAL A 23 18.45 32.19 -39.00
CA VAL A 23 18.84 30.78 -39.05
C VAL A 23 17.63 30.10 -38.47
N SER A 24 16.95 29.30 -39.27
CA SER A 24 16.10 28.25 -38.73
C SER A 24 17.03 27.44 -37.84
N ALA A 25 16.95 27.66 -36.51
CA ALA A 25 17.44 26.70 -35.55
C ALA A 25 16.67 25.43 -35.90
N GLN A 26 17.34 24.50 -36.58
CA GLN A 26 16.79 23.19 -36.77
C GLN A 26 16.73 22.62 -35.37
N GLU A 27 15.52 22.57 -34.80
CA GLU A 27 15.27 21.98 -33.50
C GLU A 27 15.80 20.55 -33.56
N SER A 28 16.96 20.34 -32.96
CA SER A 28 17.45 19.02 -32.62
C SER A 28 16.49 18.43 -31.57
N GLY A 29 16.36 17.11 -31.57
CA GLY A 29 15.30 16.43 -30.83
C GLY A 29 15.20 14.99 -31.26
N TYR A 30 14.53 14.18 -30.46
CA TYR A 30 14.28 12.77 -30.77
C TYR A 30 12.80 12.45 -30.68
N THR A 31 12.41 11.32 -31.25
CA THR A 31 11.00 10.91 -31.31
C THR A 31 10.70 9.89 -30.21
N TYR A 32 9.85 10.26 -29.27
CA TYR A 32 9.24 9.38 -28.29
C TYR A 32 8.00 8.72 -28.90
N ILE A 33 7.86 7.40 -28.78
CA ILE A 33 6.65 6.69 -29.22
C ILE A 33 5.78 6.45 -28.01
N VAL A 34 4.55 6.98 -28.03
CA VAL A 34 3.57 6.84 -26.95
C VAL A 34 3.28 5.36 -26.69
N GLN A 35 3.44 4.93 -25.44
CA GLN A 35 3.21 3.56 -24.98
C GLN A 35 1.80 3.43 -24.36
N PRO A 36 1.27 2.20 -24.22
CA PRO A 36 0.06 1.97 -23.44
C PRO A 36 0.18 2.54 -22.02
N GLY A 37 -0.78 3.37 -21.59
CA GLY A 37 -0.78 4.02 -20.28
C GLY A 37 -0.10 5.41 -20.24
N ASP A 38 0.44 5.90 -21.35
CA ASP A 38 1.07 7.22 -21.39
C ASP A 38 0.05 8.38 -21.35
N SER A 39 0.39 9.41 -20.57
CA SER A 39 -0.32 10.70 -20.52
C SER A 39 0.68 11.86 -20.67
N TRP A 40 0.23 13.06 -21.06
CA TRP A 40 1.13 14.20 -21.20
C TRP A 40 1.99 14.47 -19.95
N PRO A 41 1.46 14.44 -18.71
CA PRO A 41 2.27 14.57 -17.50
C PRO A 41 3.31 13.45 -17.33
N LEU A 42 2.92 12.19 -17.55
CA LEU A 42 3.82 11.05 -17.42
C LEU A 42 4.94 11.09 -18.47
N VAL A 43 4.62 11.39 -19.73
CA VAL A 43 5.64 11.50 -20.79
C VAL A 43 6.53 12.72 -20.54
N ALA A 44 5.97 13.88 -20.19
CA ALA A 44 6.74 15.08 -19.89
C ALA A 44 7.72 14.85 -18.73
N GLN A 45 7.26 14.22 -17.64
CA GLN A 45 8.11 13.82 -16.52
C GLN A 45 9.20 12.82 -16.95
N ARG A 46 8.85 11.80 -17.75
CA ARG A 46 9.80 10.80 -18.26
C ARG A 46 10.86 11.37 -19.19
N VAL A 47 10.54 12.42 -19.95
CA VAL A 47 11.48 13.08 -20.87
C VAL A 47 12.11 14.34 -20.29
N GLY A 48 11.84 14.64 -19.01
CA GLY A 48 12.42 15.79 -18.30
C GLY A 48 11.95 17.16 -18.80
N LEU A 49 10.77 17.24 -19.43
CA LEU A 49 10.15 18.49 -19.87
C LEU A 49 8.92 18.80 -19.02
N THR A 50 8.49 20.07 -19.00
CA THR A 50 7.14 20.38 -18.51
C THR A 50 6.10 19.95 -19.53
N VAL A 51 4.87 19.69 -19.08
CA VAL A 51 3.75 19.38 -19.97
C VAL A 51 3.57 20.44 -21.05
N SER A 52 3.69 21.73 -20.69
CA SER A 52 3.61 22.84 -21.64
C SER A 52 4.69 22.74 -22.71
N GLN A 53 5.94 22.52 -22.32
CA GLN A 53 7.07 22.43 -23.25
C GLN A 53 6.94 21.24 -24.20
N LEU A 54 6.48 20.09 -23.71
CA LEU A 54 6.26 18.91 -24.53
C LEU A 54 5.06 19.08 -25.47
N GLN A 55 3.99 19.73 -25.03
CA GLN A 55 2.81 20.03 -25.86
C GLN A 55 3.11 21.10 -26.92
N GLU A 56 3.88 22.11 -26.57
CA GLU A 56 4.34 23.17 -27.49
C GLU A 56 5.19 22.61 -28.62
N ALA A 57 6.00 21.58 -28.33
CA ALA A 57 6.80 20.87 -29.34
C ALA A 57 6.00 19.87 -30.17
N ASN A 58 4.77 19.54 -29.75
CA ASN A 58 3.89 18.54 -30.39
C ASN A 58 2.48 19.08 -30.63
N PRO A 59 2.31 20.24 -31.29
CA PRO A 59 1.02 20.91 -31.39
C PRO A 59 -0.03 20.06 -32.12
N ASP A 60 0.38 19.20 -33.04
CA ASP A 60 -0.52 18.33 -33.81
C ASP A 60 -1.03 17.12 -32.99
N SER A 61 -0.35 16.76 -31.90
CA SER A 61 -0.76 15.68 -31.00
C SER A 61 -1.62 16.20 -29.83
N VAL A 62 -1.71 17.53 -29.63
CA VAL A 62 -2.55 18.15 -28.60
C VAL A 62 -4.01 18.15 -29.04
N ARG A 63 -4.87 17.50 -28.25
CA ARG A 63 -6.30 17.32 -28.52
C ARG A 63 -7.15 17.92 -27.40
N ALA A 64 -8.39 18.30 -27.72
CA ALA A 64 -9.31 18.93 -26.77
C ALA A 64 -9.65 18.07 -25.55
N ASN A 65 -9.53 16.74 -25.65
CA ASN A 65 -9.71 15.79 -24.55
C ASN A 65 -8.41 15.45 -23.80
N GLY A 66 -7.26 16.01 -24.20
CA GLY A 66 -5.97 15.83 -23.52
C GLY A 66 -5.32 14.44 -23.69
N TRP A 67 -5.80 13.59 -24.60
CA TRP A 67 -5.30 12.21 -24.75
C TRP A 67 -4.10 12.08 -25.68
N LEU A 68 -3.18 11.16 -25.33
CA LEU A 68 -2.12 10.64 -26.19
C LEU A 68 -2.57 9.31 -26.81
N ILE A 69 -2.33 9.10 -28.11
CA ILE A 69 -2.68 7.84 -28.78
C ILE A 69 -1.49 6.88 -28.70
N VAL A 70 -1.72 5.66 -28.22
CA VAL A 70 -0.69 4.62 -28.20
C VAL A 70 -0.12 4.36 -29.60
N GLY A 71 1.20 4.39 -29.73
CA GLY A 71 1.94 4.27 -30.98
C GLY A 71 2.18 5.60 -31.70
N GLU A 72 1.61 6.71 -31.22
CA GLU A 72 1.84 8.06 -31.76
C GLU A 72 3.27 8.54 -31.49
N SER A 73 3.81 9.33 -32.41
CA SER A 73 5.18 9.87 -32.32
C SER A 73 5.15 11.30 -31.78
N LEU A 74 5.74 11.50 -30.60
CA LEU A 74 5.97 12.82 -30.02
C LEU A 74 7.43 13.24 -30.27
N PHE A 75 7.61 14.40 -30.87
CA PHE A 75 8.88 15.10 -30.98
C PHE A 75 9.28 15.73 -29.64
N VAL A 76 10.36 15.23 -29.06
CA VAL A 76 10.95 15.77 -27.83
C VAL A 76 12.10 16.67 -28.23
N PRO A 77 11.98 18.01 -28.06
CA PRO A 77 13.01 18.94 -28.45
C PRO A 77 14.22 18.82 -27.52
N TRP A 78 15.41 18.83 -28.10
CA TRP A 78 16.70 18.72 -27.41
C TRP A 78 17.77 19.57 -28.11
N SER A 79 18.47 20.44 -27.38
CA SER A 79 19.60 21.18 -27.96
C SER A 79 20.93 20.56 -27.49
N PRO A 80 21.78 20.03 -28.40
CA PRO A 80 23.12 19.60 -28.06
C PRO A 80 24.02 20.82 -27.98
N ASP A 81 24.36 21.24 -26.77
CA ASP A 81 25.66 21.90 -26.57
C ASP A 81 26.75 20.86 -26.20
N GLY A 82 26.48 19.56 -26.39
CA GLY A 82 27.45 18.47 -26.24
C GLY A 82 27.28 17.41 -27.33
N ASP A 83 28.39 16.85 -27.81
CA ASP A 83 28.44 15.82 -28.85
C ASP A 83 27.60 14.57 -28.48
N GLU A 84 26.86 13.99 -29.44
CA GLU A 84 26.08 12.76 -29.23
C GLU A 84 26.99 11.58 -28.85
N GLU A 85 26.95 11.15 -27.58
CA GLU A 85 27.67 9.98 -27.11
C GLU A 85 26.81 8.71 -27.23
N TYR A 86 27.28 7.77 -28.04
CA TYR A 86 26.67 6.45 -28.16
C TYR A 86 27.54 5.42 -27.48
N TYR A 87 26.90 4.58 -26.68
CA TYR A 87 27.53 3.53 -25.93
C TYR A 87 27.18 2.17 -26.51
N ILE A 88 28.19 1.32 -26.73
CA ILE A 88 27.97 -0.07 -27.14
C ILE A 88 28.00 -0.92 -25.87
N VAL A 89 26.87 -1.56 -25.57
CA VAL A 89 26.69 -2.45 -24.41
C VAL A 89 27.73 -3.57 -24.47
N GLN A 90 28.56 -3.65 -23.45
CA GLN A 90 29.57 -4.68 -23.25
C GLN A 90 28.96 -5.92 -22.57
N ARG A 91 29.72 -7.00 -22.53
CA ARG A 91 29.29 -8.26 -21.92
C ARG A 91 29.09 -8.06 -20.41
N GLY A 92 27.88 -8.33 -19.91
CA GLY A 92 27.54 -8.20 -18.48
C GLY A 92 26.93 -6.84 -18.07
N GLU A 93 26.68 -5.94 -19.01
CA GLU A 93 26.08 -4.64 -18.73
C GLU A 93 24.54 -4.65 -18.83
N GLY A 94 23.89 -3.96 -17.89
CA GLY A 94 22.44 -3.80 -17.79
C GLY A 94 22.07 -2.32 -17.65
N TRP A 95 20.78 -2.01 -17.68
CA TRP A 95 20.32 -0.61 -17.67
C TRP A 95 20.87 0.19 -16.49
N ILE A 96 20.93 -0.42 -15.32
CA ILE A 96 21.42 0.22 -14.09
C ILE A 96 22.92 0.54 -14.19
N SER A 97 23.75 -0.41 -14.65
CA SER A 97 25.19 -0.21 -14.75
C SER A 97 25.58 0.78 -15.84
N VAL A 98 24.87 0.77 -16.98
CA VAL A 98 25.09 1.78 -18.04
C VAL A 98 24.61 3.17 -17.57
N ALA A 99 23.45 3.26 -16.91
CA ALA A 99 22.91 4.52 -16.41
C ALA A 99 23.83 5.16 -15.35
N ALA A 100 24.26 4.36 -14.37
CA ALA A 100 25.21 4.79 -13.34
C ALA A 100 26.57 5.20 -13.93
N LYS A 101 27.05 4.48 -14.95
CA LYS A 101 28.32 4.79 -15.64
C LYS A 101 28.35 6.19 -16.24
N PHE A 102 27.21 6.69 -16.69
CA PHE A 102 27.10 8.01 -17.32
C PHE A 102 26.42 9.06 -16.43
N GLY A 103 26.11 8.74 -15.17
CA GLY A 103 25.43 9.64 -14.25
C GLY A 103 24.02 10.03 -14.70
N VAL A 104 23.35 9.13 -15.45
CA VAL A 104 22.01 9.33 -15.99
C VAL A 104 21.04 8.46 -15.19
N PRO A 105 19.85 8.94 -14.80
CA PRO A 105 18.84 8.08 -14.20
C PRO A 105 18.40 6.94 -15.14
N VAL A 106 18.15 5.75 -14.60
CA VAL A 106 17.84 4.53 -15.38
C VAL A 106 16.64 4.74 -16.29
N ASN A 107 15.59 5.37 -15.78
CA ASN A 107 14.39 5.73 -16.53
C ASN A 107 14.68 6.70 -17.69
N ILE A 108 15.62 7.63 -17.52
CA ILE A 108 16.05 8.57 -18.59
C ILE A 108 16.85 7.84 -19.66
N LEU A 109 17.75 6.92 -19.27
CA LEU A 109 18.49 6.10 -20.23
C LEU A 109 17.58 5.15 -21.01
N GLN A 110 16.58 4.54 -20.35
CA GLN A 110 15.58 3.68 -20.99
C GLN A 110 14.66 4.48 -21.94
N ALA A 111 14.25 5.69 -21.52
CA ALA A 111 13.44 6.59 -22.36
C ALA A 111 14.19 7.09 -23.60
N ALA A 112 15.51 7.28 -23.50
CA ALA A 112 16.36 7.61 -24.64
C ALA A 112 16.57 6.42 -25.60
N ASN A 113 16.29 5.18 -25.15
CA ASN A 113 16.54 3.94 -25.88
C ASN A 113 15.34 2.98 -25.90
N PRO A 114 14.13 3.44 -26.31
CA PRO A 114 12.90 2.67 -26.13
C PRO A 114 12.86 1.37 -26.92
N LYS A 115 13.63 1.26 -28.01
CA LYS A 115 13.73 0.04 -28.84
C LYS A 115 14.55 -1.07 -28.18
N SER A 116 15.35 -0.73 -27.17
CA SER A 116 16.20 -1.66 -26.45
C SER A 116 15.54 -2.16 -25.15
N VAL A 117 14.42 -1.56 -24.74
CA VAL A 117 13.63 -1.96 -23.56
C VAL A 117 12.81 -3.21 -23.89
N ARG A 118 12.92 -4.24 -23.05
CA ARG A 118 12.30 -5.57 -23.23
C ARG A 118 11.57 -6.00 -21.94
N PRO A 119 10.61 -6.95 -21.98
CA PRO A 119 9.81 -7.34 -20.82
C PRO A 119 10.59 -7.88 -19.61
N ASN A 120 11.83 -8.32 -19.81
CA ASN A 120 12.75 -8.79 -18.78
C ASN A 120 13.87 -7.78 -18.48
N GLU A 121 13.76 -6.56 -19.01
CA GLU A 121 14.73 -5.46 -18.91
C GLU A 121 16.18 -5.83 -19.27
N SER A 122 16.40 -6.84 -20.11
CA SER A 122 17.75 -7.24 -20.50
C SER A 122 18.29 -6.39 -21.66
N LEU A 123 19.52 -5.88 -21.53
CA LEU A 123 20.30 -5.33 -22.62
C LEU A 123 21.10 -6.41 -23.35
N LEU A 124 21.16 -6.37 -24.68
CA LEU A 124 21.96 -7.32 -25.46
C LEU A 124 23.39 -6.82 -25.64
N VAL A 125 24.35 -7.74 -25.54
CA VAL A 125 25.76 -7.43 -25.82
C VAL A 125 25.91 -6.98 -27.27
N GLY A 126 26.59 -5.84 -27.48
CA GLY A 126 26.78 -5.20 -28.78
C GLY A 126 25.64 -4.26 -29.19
N GLU A 127 24.61 -4.10 -28.35
CA GLU A 127 23.52 -3.15 -28.59
C GLU A 127 24.01 -1.71 -28.40
N ARG A 128 23.57 -0.79 -29.26
CA ARG A 128 24.02 0.62 -29.27
C ARG A 128 22.98 1.48 -28.57
N LEU A 129 23.32 2.01 -27.40
CA LEU A 129 22.51 2.92 -26.61
C LEU A 129 22.96 4.37 -26.82
N LEU A 130 22.01 5.28 -26.88
CA LEU A 130 22.20 6.72 -26.82
C LEU A 130 22.32 7.13 -25.35
N ILE A 131 23.40 7.82 -24.98
CA ILE A 131 23.64 8.30 -23.62
C ILE A 131 23.29 9.79 -23.53
N PRO A 132 22.29 10.19 -22.72
CA PRO A 132 21.92 11.59 -22.59
C PRO A 132 22.73 12.30 -21.49
N ALA A 133 23.64 13.22 -21.83
CA ALA A 133 24.43 13.97 -20.84
C ALA A 133 23.80 15.33 -20.47
N GLY A 134 23.67 15.61 -19.16
CA GLY A 134 23.57 16.97 -18.57
C GLY A 134 22.20 17.66 -18.50
N LEU A 135 21.67 17.83 -17.28
CA LEU A 135 20.50 18.68 -16.95
C LEU A 135 20.95 20.14 -16.76
N ILE A 136 20.27 21.13 -17.38
CA ILE A 136 20.53 22.56 -17.14
C ILE A 136 19.63 23.13 -16.04
N THR A 137 20.25 23.85 -15.09
CA THR A 137 19.60 24.82 -14.20
C THR A 137 19.20 26.07 -15.01
N PRO A 138 17.98 26.62 -14.86
CA PRO A 138 17.63 27.88 -15.49
C PRO A 138 18.34 29.06 -14.79
N THR A 139 19.18 29.73 -15.57
CA THR A 139 19.80 31.01 -15.29
C THR A 139 18.77 32.15 -15.24
N GLY A 140 18.80 32.93 -14.15
CA GLY A 140 18.55 34.38 -14.14
C GLY A 140 17.14 34.90 -14.44
N VAL A 141 16.30 35.02 -13.41
CA VAL A 141 15.25 36.05 -13.40
C VAL A 141 15.86 37.36 -12.87
N PRO A 142 15.85 38.47 -13.63
CA PRO A 142 16.25 39.76 -13.09
C PRO A 142 15.21 40.27 -12.09
N THR A 143 15.72 40.72 -10.94
CA THR A 143 15.01 41.42 -9.86
C THR A 143 14.15 42.59 -10.38
N PRO A 144 12.87 42.72 -9.96
CA PRO A 144 12.20 44.01 -9.94
C PRO A 144 12.32 44.66 -8.55
N GLU A 145 12.93 45.84 -8.49
CA GLU A 145 12.83 46.79 -7.36
C GLU A 145 11.40 47.37 -7.26
N PRO A 146 10.99 47.87 -6.08
CA PRO A 146 9.61 48.19 -5.75
C PRO A 146 9.22 49.59 -6.23
N THR A 147 7.93 49.84 -6.47
CA THR A 147 7.25 51.13 -6.14
C THR A 147 5.75 51.15 -6.51
N ALA A 148 4.97 51.48 -5.48
CA ALA A 148 3.72 52.26 -5.39
C ALA A 148 2.37 51.77 -5.98
N ALA A 149 1.40 51.67 -5.05
CA ALA A 149 -0.03 51.91 -5.25
C ALA A 149 -0.29 53.37 -5.74
N PRO A 150 -1.47 53.73 -6.30
CA PRO A 150 -2.66 53.96 -5.45
C PRO A 150 -4.07 53.78 -6.10
N VAL A 151 -5.05 53.50 -5.22
CA VAL A 151 -6.37 54.17 -5.07
C VAL A 151 -7.55 53.87 -6.02
N GLU A 152 -8.62 53.37 -5.37
CA GLU A 152 -10.09 53.61 -5.49
C GLU A 152 -10.78 53.73 -6.86
N THR A 153 -11.96 53.09 -7.00
CA THR A 153 -13.28 53.77 -6.87
C THR A 153 -14.44 52.75 -6.90
N ARG A 154 -15.40 52.97 -6.00
CA ARG A 154 -16.72 52.33 -5.86
C ARG A 154 -17.59 52.47 -7.12
N GLU A 155 -18.51 51.52 -7.34
CA GLU A 155 -19.91 51.89 -7.56
C GLU A 155 -20.88 50.78 -7.16
N ALA A 156 -21.87 51.16 -6.37
CA ALA A 156 -22.98 50.35 -5.89
C ALA A 156 -24.24 50.71 -6.66
N LEU A 157 -25.16 49.75 -6.83
CA LEU A 157 -26.57 50.05 -7.10
C LEU A 157 -27.45 48.97 -6.46
N GLN A 158 -28.04 49.34 -5.32
CA GLN A 158 -29.24 48.76 -4.72
C GLN A 158 -30.48 49.45 -5.34
N VAL A 159 -31.57 48.69 -5.54
CA VAL A 159 -32.98 49.11 -5.32
C VAL A 159 -33.76 47.80 -5.04
N GLU A 160 -34.06 47.43 -3.80
CA GLU A 160 -35.23 47.77 -2.95
C GLU A 160 -36.55 47.01 -3.24
N ALA A 161 -37.18 46.62 -2.13
CA ALA A 161 -38.26 45.65 -1.93
C ALA A 161 -39.69 46.17 -2.20
N GLN A 162 -40.66 45.26 -2.33
CA GLN A 162 -41.88 45.26 -1.49
C GLN A 162 -42.76 44.00 -1.61
N ALA A 163 -43.54 43.77 -0.55
CA ALA A 163 -44.18 42.54 -0.13
C ALA A 163 -45.73 42.53 -0.29
N GLU A 164 -46.31 41.41 0.16
CA GLU A 164 -47.70 41.12 0.59
C GLU A 164 -48.63 40.28 -0.34
N GLY A 165 -49.16 39.18 0.23
CA GLY A 165 -50.17 38.26 -0.34
C GLY A 165 -51.61 38.80 -0.27
N PRO A 166 -52.69 37.99 -0.41
CA PRO A 166 -52.86 36.60 0.07
C PRO A 166 -53.55 35.60 -0.91
N SER A 167 -53.68 34.35 -0.43
CA SER A 167 -54.26 33.13 -1.02
C SER A 167 -55.77 33.20 -1.38
N PRO A 168 -56.35 32.20 -2.12
CA PRO A 168 -56.89 31.01 -1.44
C PRO A 168 -56.81 29.65 -2.19
N ILE A 169 -56.57 28.59 -1.40
CA ILE A 169 -57.30 27.30 -1.26
C ILE A 169 -58.04 26.73 -2.49
N VAL A 170 -57.66 25.51 -2.95
CA VAL A 170 -58.59 24.40 -3.31
C VAL A 170 -57.91 23.02 -3.12
N THR A 171 -58.61 22.12 -2.43
CA THR A 171 -58.37 20.69 -2.11
C THR A 171 -58.84 19.69 -3.20
N PRO A 172 -58.54 18.37 -3.11
CA PRO A 172 -58.46 17.41 -4.22
C PRO A 172 -59.75 16.60 -4.48
N THR A 173 -59.83 15.88 -5.60
CA THR A 173 -60.86 14.86 -5.90
C THR A 173 -60.39 13.88 -7.00
N PRO A 174 -61.03 12.70 -7.24
CA PRO A 174 -60.39 11.41 -6.98
C PRO A 174 -60.42 10.42 -8.17
N VAL A 175 -59.84 9.26 -7.89
CA VAL A 175 -59.81 7.99 -8.65
C VAL A 175 -61.20 7.54 -9.15
N LEU A 176 -61.30 7.10 -10.41
CA LEU A 176 -62.47 6.39 -10.94
C LEU A 176 -62.10 4.98 -11.43
N ASP A 177 -62.87 4.03 -10.91
CA ASP A 177 -62.82 2.58 -11.03
C ASP A 177 -63.44 2.09 -12.36
N ILE A 178 -62.70 1.26 -13.11
CA ILE A 178 -63.00 0.85 -14.50
C ILE A 178 -63.93 -0.39 -14.57
N LEU A 179 -64.33 -0.96 -13.43
CA LEU A 179 -65.05 -2.24 -13.39
C LEU A 179 -66.58 -2.19 -13.55
N SER A 180 -67.20 -1.10 -14.05
CA SER A 180 -68.67 -0.98 -14.12
C SER A 180 -69.32 -0.85 -15.51
N LEU A 181 -68.63 -1.16 -16.62
CA LEU A 181 -69.23 -1.00 -17.98
C LEU A 181 -69.40 -2.29 -18.80
N LEU A 182 -69.23 -3.46 -18.21
CA LEU A 182 -69.56 -4.73 -18.89
C LEU A 182 -70.91 -5.27 -18.42
N SER A 183 -72.00 -4.81 -19.05
CA SER A 183 -73.28 -5.50 -19.07
C SER A 183 -74.27 -4.84 -20.04
N SER A 184 -74.55 -5.53 -21.16
CA SER A 184 -75.89 -5.87 -21.67
C SER A 184 -76.06 -5.69 -23.20
N ASP A 185 -76.45 -6.81 -23.82
CA ASP A 185 -77.20 -7.03 -25.06
C ASP A 185 -77.73 -5.82 -25.84
N SER A 186 -77.46 -5.79 -27.16
CA SER A 186 -78.49 -6.01 -28.21
C SER A 186 -77.96 -5.67 -29.62
N ASP A 187 -78.23 -6.57 -30.58
CA ASP A 187 -78.06 -6.37 -32.03
C ASP A 187 -78.99 -5.26 -32.58
N PRO A 188 -78.60 -4.55 -33.67
CA PRO A 188 -79.20 -4.89 -34.97
C PRO A 188 -78.31 -4.69 -36.23
N GLU A 189 -78.70 -5.40 -37.30
CA GLU A 189 -78.13 -5.33 -38.67
C GLU A 189 -78.55 -4.05 -39.50
N PRO A 190 -78.31 -3.95 -40.83
CA PRO A 190 -77.06 -3.45 -41.44
C PRO A 190 -77.31 -2.32 -42.49
N PHE A 191 -76.42 -1.32 -42.60
CA PHE A 191 -76.42 -0.43 -43.79
C PHE A 191 -75.01 -0.01 -44.23
N PHE A 192 -74.87 0.13 -45.55
CA PHE A 192 -73.65 0.07 -46.36
C PHE A 192 -72.93 1.43 -46.56
N MET A 193 -71.59 1.38 -46.48
CA MET A 193 -70.52 2.15 -47.18
C MET A 193 -70.20 3.61 -46.76
N PRO A 194 -68.90 4.04 -46.80
CA PRO A 194 -67.82 3.51 -47.65
C PRO A 194 -66.65 2.84 -46.92
N ARG A 195 -66.07 1.84 -47.58
CA ARG A 195 -64.80 1.22 -47.20
C ARG A 195 -63.66 2.24 -47.29
N ILE A 196 -63.10 2.61 -46.15
CA ILE A 196 -61.67 2.93 -46.07
C ILE A 196 -60.98 1.59 -45.85
N SER A 197 -60.30 1.10 -46.88
CA SER A 197 -59.39 -0.04 -46.72
C SER A 197 -58.21 0.41 -45.87
N LEU A 198 -58.26 0.16 -44.57
CA LEU A 198 -57.03 0.08 -43.77
C LEU A 198 -56.30 -1.20 -44.18
N PRO A 199 -54.99 -1.15 -44.45
CA PRO A 199 -54.22 -2.35 -44.73
C PRO A 199 -54.28 -3.27 -43.50
N LEU A 200 -54.47 -4.58 -43.74
CA LEU A 200 -54.20 -5.62 -42.73
C LEU A 200 -52.83 -5.36 -42.07
N PRO A 201 -52.67 -5.54 -40.75
CA PRO A 201 -51.35 -5.48 -40.15
C PRO A 201 -50.48 -6.49 -40.86
N ARG A 202 -49.37 -6.00 -41.42
CA ARG A 202 -48.33 -6.83 -42.02
C ARG A 202 -47.96 -7.91 -40.99
N ARG A 203 -47.80 -9.17 -41.43
CA ARG A 203 -47.07 -10.16 -40.62
C ARG A 203 -45.74 -9.53 -40.24
N VAL A 204 -45.56 -9.22 -38.97
CA VAL A 204 -44.31 -8.76 -38.42
C VAL A 204 -43.38 -9.96 -38.44
N THR A 205 -42.37 -9.92 -39.29
CA THR A 205 -41.30 -10.92 -39.32
C THR A 205 -40.31 -10.58 -38.23
N LEU A 206 -40.21 -11.43 -37.20
CA LEU A 206 -39.18 -11.33 -36.16
C LEU A 206 -37.80 -11.65 -36.77
N PRO A 207 -36.71 -11.07 -36.23
CA PRO A 207 -35.35 -11.41 -36.66
C PRO A 207 -35.06 -12.90 -36.43
N PRO A 208 -34.16 -13.54 -37.21
CA PRO A 208 -33.70 -14.88 -36.92
C PRO A 208 -32.81 -14.91 -35.67
N CYS A 209 -32.77 -16.03 -34.96
CA CYS A 209 -31.83 -16.21 -33.84
C CYS A 209 -30.39 -16.11 -34.36
N PRO A 210 -29.51 -15.31 -33.71
CA PRO A 210 -28.13 -15.16 -34.14
C PRO A 210 -27.31 -16.42 -33.88
N ASP A 211 -26.46 -16.80 -34.85
CA ASP A 211 -25.44 -17.82 -34.64
C ASP A 211 -24.28 -17.18 -33.83
N ALA A 212 -24.19 -17.52 -32.54
CA ALA A 212 -23.22 -17.08 -31.51
C ALA A 212 -23.64 -15.89 -30.60
N GLN A 213 -23.20 -16.00 -29.33
CA GLN A 213 -23.41 -15.06 -28.21
C GLN A 213 -23.05 -13.59 -28.50
N VAL A 214 -22.26 -13.33 -29.53
CA VAL A 214 -21.82 -11.99 -29.95
C VAL A 214 -22.96 -11.20 -30.63
N GLY A 215 -24.01 -11.87 -31.13
CA GLY A 215 -25.11 -11.22 -31.88
C GLY A 215 -26.39 -10.94 -31.10
N LEU A 216 -26.53 -11.40 -29.85
CA LEU A 216 -27.80 -11.32 -29.13
C LEU A 216 -28.18 -9.89 -28.74
N GLY A 217 -27.21 -9.06 -28.32
CA GLY A 217 -27.48 -7.66 -27.95
C GLY A 217 -28.02 -6.81 -29.11
N GLN A 218 -27.46 -6.98 -30.32
CA GLN A 218 -27.98 -6.33 -31.52
C GLN A 218 -29.35 -6.88 -31.94
N THR A 219 -29.57 -8.18 -31.76
CA THR A 219 -30.86 -8.80 -32.07
C THR A 219 -31.96 -8.31 -31.11
N LEU A 220 -31.63 -8.13 -29.83
CA LEU A 220 -32.50 -7.50 -28.85
C LEU A 220 -32.79 -6.04 -29.23
N THR A 221 -31.78 -5.26 -29.60
CA THR A 221 -31.94 -3.89 -30.15
C THR A 221 -32.95 -3.87 -31.31
N ASP A 222 -32.80 -4.77 -32.28
CA ASP A 222 -33.69 -4.86 -33.45
C ASP A 222 -35.10 -5.32 -33.06
N LEU A 223 -35.24 -6.19 -32.06
CA LEU A 223 -36.53 -6.66 -31.56
C LEU A 223 -37.30 -5.54 -30.86
N PHE A 224 -36.63 -4.70 -30.07
CA PHE A 224 -37.27 -3.59 -29.35
C PHE A 224 -37.74 -2.47 -30.29
N ARG A 225 -37.19 -2.37 -31.51
CA ARG A 225 -37.68 -1.48 -32.59
C ARG A 225 -39.01 -1.92 -33.18
N ILE A 226 -39.45 -3.16 -32.92
CA ILE A 226 -40.72 -3.68 -33.41
C ILE A 226 -41.85 -3.23 -32.46
N PRO A 227 -42.84 -2.45 -32.92
CA PRO A 227 -43.96 -2.05 -32.09
C PRO A 227 -44.75 -3.27 -31.61
N THR A 228 -45.00 -3.36 -30.31
CA THR A 228 -45.72 -4.46 -29.67
C THR A 228 -46.69 -3.94 -28.62
N TYR A 229 -47.79 -4.65 -28.42
CA TYR A 229 -48.75 -4.37 -27.34
C TYR A 229 -48.34 -5.05 -26.03
N ASN A 230 -47.47 -6.07 -26.08
CA ASN A 230 -46.95 -6.77 -24.92
C ASN A 230 -45.50 -7.22 -25.18
N ARG A 231 -44.55 -6.45 -24.64
CA ARG A 231 -43.11 -6.65 -24.85
C ARG A 231 -42.57 -7.87 -24.13
N GLN A 232 -43.01 -8.13 -22.91
CA GLN A 232 -42.60 -9.31 -22.15
C GLN A 232 -43.01 -10.62 -22.84
N ALA A 233 -44.23 -10.68 -23.39
CA ALA A 233 -44.69 -11.83 -24.16
C ALA A 233 -43.92 -12.02 -25.48
N GLN A 234 -43.56 -10.93 -26.16
CA GLN A 234 -42.74 -10.97 -27.37
C GLN A 234 -41.32 -11.46 -27.06
N LEU A 235 -40.70 -10.96 -25.99
CA LEU A 235 -39.36 -11.37 -25.54
C LEU A 235 -39.35 -12.83 -25.09
N SER A 236 -40.31 -13.24 -24.26
CA SER A 236 -40.42 -14.63 -23.81
C SER A 236 -40.62 -15.60 -24.97
N SER A 237 -41.47 -15.24 -25.96
CA SER A 237 -41.66 -16.05 -27.16
C SER A 237 -40.40 -16.09 -28.03
N PHE A 238 -39.77 -14.94 -28.28
CA PHE A 238 -38.59 -14.86 -29.15
C PHE A 238 -37.37 -15.54 -28.54
N LEU A 239 -37.06 -15.25 -27.27
CA LEU A 239 -35.92 -15.83 -26.55
C LEU A 239 -36.12 -17.34 -26.33
N GLY A 240 -37.36 -17.76 -26.04
CA GLY A 240 -37.71 -19.18 -25.99
C GLY A 240 -37.47 -19.90 -27.32
N ASP A 241 -37.83 -19.30 -28.46
CA ASP A 241 -37.54 -19.84 -29.79
C ASP A 241 -36.01 -19.91 -30.08
N CYS A 242 -35.21 -19.09 -29.40
CA CYS A 242 -33.75 -19.09 -29.49
C CYS A 242 -33.03 -19.96 -28.44
N GLY A 243 -33.75 -20.68 -27.57
CA GLY A 243 -33.15 -21.50 -26.51
C GLY A 243 -32.60 -20.69 -25.34
N VAL A 244 -33.08 -19.47 -25.14
CA VAL A 244 -32.69 -18.56 -24.06
C VAL A 244 -33.83 -18.47 -23.05
N GLU A 245 -33.54 -18.70 -21.77
CA GLU A 245 -34.53 -18.58 -20.69
C GLU A 245 -34.57 -17.13 -20.18
N PHE A 246 -35.68 -16.45 -20.43
CA PHE A 246 -35.92 -15.08 -19.99
C PHE A 246 -36.37 -15.05 -18.51
N GLN A 247 -35.69 -14.26 -17.69
CA GLN A 247 -35.97 -14.18 -16.24
C GLN A 247 -36.65 -12.87 -15.85
N LEU A 248 -36.07 -11.74 -16.25
CA LEU A 248 -36.48 -10.43 -15.77
C LEU A 248 -36.36 -9.35 -16.85
N LEU A 249 -37.34 -8.45 -16.88
CA LEU A 249 -37.31 -7.18 -17.62
C LEU A 249 -37.75 -6.08 -16.67
N VAL A 250 -36.93 -5.05 -16.54
CA VAL A 250 -37.27 -3.79 -15.87
C VAL A 250 -37.21 -2.68 -16.92
N ASN A 251 -38.30 -1.92 -17.04
CA ASN A 251 -38.33 -0.71 -17.84
C ASN A 251 -38.35 0.49 -16.90
N ALA A 252 -37.44 1.43 -17.10
CA ALA A 252 -37.34 2.68 -16.37
C ALA A 252 -36.51 3.67 -17.20
N ASP A 253 -36.74 4.95 -17.03
CA ASP A 253 -35.83 5.98 -17.55
C ASP A 253 -34.55 5.99 -16.69
N LEU A 254 -33.54 5.25 -17.13
CA LEU A 254 -32.26 5.09 -16.45
C LEU A 254 -31.28 6.20 -16.86
N THR A 255 -31.37 6.71 -18.09
CA THR A 255 -30.48 7.75 -18.61
C THR A 255 -30.98 9.19 -18.38
N SER A 256 -32.17 9.33 -17.79
CA SER A 256 -32.85 10.62 -17.50
C SER A 256 -33.14 11.43 -18.77
N ASP A 257 -33.49 10.76 -19.87
CA ASP A 257 -33.80 11.37 -21.17
C ASP A 257 -35.31 11.44 -21.46
N ASP A 258 -36.15 11.15 -20.47
CA ASP A 258 -37.62 11.01 -20.54
C ASP A 258 -38.07 9.82 -21.44
N VAL A 259 -37.17 8.88 -21.76
CA VAL A 259 -37.47 7.65 -22.52
C VAL A 259 -37.15 6.42 -21.68
N ASP A 260 -38.10 5.47 -21.60
CA ASP A 260 -37.87 4.23 -20.86
C ASP A 260 -36.75 3.38 -21.52
N ASP A 261 -35.69 3.14 -20.77
CA ASP A 261 -34.65 2.14 -21.01
C ASP A 261 -35.12 0.74 -20.58
N ALA A 262 -34.31 -0.29 -20.87
CA ALA A 262 -34.62 -1.67 -20.47
C ALA A 262 -33.41 -2.41 -19.86
N VAL A 263 -33.58 -2.97 -18.67
CA VAL A 263 -32.65 -3.94 -18.06
C VAL A 263 -33.21 -5.35 -18.23
N LEU A 264 -32.42 -6.26 -18.80
CA LEU A 264 -32.78 -7.66 -19.01
C LEU A 264 -31.81 -8.61 -18.32
N VAL A 265 -32.34 -9.65 -17.68
CA VAL A 265 -31.57 -10.79 -17.18
C VAL A 265 -32.11 -12.08 -17.81
N PHE A 266 -31.22 -12.90 -18.36
CA PHE A 266 -31.57 -14.16 -19.02
C PHE A 266 -30.45 -15.20 -18.93
N THR A 267 -30.80 -16.48 -19.05
CA THR A 267 -29.85 -17.60 -19.10
C THR A 267 -29.67 -18.08 -20.54
N ASN A 268 -28.43 -18.19 -21.01
CA ASN A 268 -28.11 -18.90 -22.25
C ASN A 268 -28.05 -20.41 -21.96
N ALA A 269 -29.00 -21.19 -22.46
CA ALA A 269 -28.93 -22.65 -22.43
C ALA A 269 -28.22 -23.15 -23.71
N GLU A 270 -27.01 -23.71 -23.57
CA GLU A 270 -26.43 -24.48 -24.67
C GLU A 270 -27.07 -25.87 -24.73
N GLU A 271 -28.07 -26.08 -25.60
CA GLU A 271 -28.46 -27.44 -26.02
C GLU A 271 -27.84 -27.84 -27.36
N GLY A 272 -26.76 -28.62 -27.27
CA GLY A 272 -26.71 -29.93 -27.93
C GLY A 272 -26.80 -30.01 -29.45
N ARG A 273 -26.11 -29.17 -30.23
CA ARG A 273 -25.80 -29.50 -31.63
C ARG A 273 -24.39 -30.08 -31.77
N ASN A 274 -24.34 -31.41 -31.71
CA ASN A 274 -23.22 -32.29 -32.10
C ASN A 274 -21.96 -32.26 -31.21
N SER A 275 -21.97 -32.97 -30.09
CA SER A 275 -20.81 -33.77 -29.67
C SER A 275 -21.18 -34.79 -28.60
N ALA A 276 -21.15 -36.06 -29.00
CA ALA A 276 -21.23 -37.20 -28.11
C ALA A 276 -19.83 -37.50 -27.56
N VAL A 277 -19.43 -36.85 -26.48
CA VAL A 277 -18.32 -37.32 -25.62
C VAL A 277 -18.70 -37.05 -24.16
N PRO A 278 -18.77 -38.09 -23.31
CA PRO A 278 -18.93 -37.89 -21.87
C PRO A 278 -17.54 -37.81 -21.23
N GLU A 279 -17.08 -36.61 -20.86
CA GLU A 279 -15.94 -36.45 -19.95
C GLU A 279 -16.42 -36.18 -18.53
N GLN A 280 -15.79 -36.89 -17.59
CA GLN A 280 -16.09 -36.81 -16.17
C GLN A 280 -15.48 -35.54 -15.56
N GLY A 281 -16.29 -34.79 -14.82
CA GLY A 281 -15.79 -33.91 -13.77
C GLY A 281 -15.47 -32.47 -14.18
N GLY A 282 -16.34 -31.83 -14.97
CA GLY A 282 -16.39 -30.37 -15.11
C GLY A 282 -17.81 -29.98 -15.48
N ARG A 283 -18.42 -29.03 -14.76
CA ARG A 283 -19.74 -28.52 -15.14
C ARG A 283 -19.68 -28.07 -16.60
N THR A 284 -20.52 -28.65 -17.45
CA THR A 284 -20.80 -28.17 -18.80
C THR A 284 -21.17 -26.69 -18.73
N ARG A 285 -20.78 -25.91 -19.74
CA ARG A 285 -20.98 -24.44 -19.93
C ARG A 285 -22.46 -24.00 -19.99
N ALA A 286 -23.38 -24.78 -19.40
CA ALA A 286 -24.77 -24.90 -19.82
C ALA A 286 -25.73 -23.85 -19.24
N ASP A 287 -25.35 -23.01 -18.28
CA ASP A 287 -26.29 -22.06 -17.64
C ASP A 287 -25.61 -20.71 -17.29
N GLN A 288 -24.99 -20.02 -18.25
CA GLN A 288 -24.45 -18.68 -18.01
C GLN A 288 -25.55 -17.62 -18.08
N GLN A 289 -25.70 -16.83 -17.01
CA GLN A 289 -26.59 -15.68 -17.00
C GLN A 289 -25.91 -14.44 -17.57
N GLU A 290 -26.66 -13.63 -18.29
CA GLU A 290 -26.23 -12.32 -18.78
C GLU A 290 -27.19 -11.24 -18.27
N LEU A 291 -26.63 -10.07 -17.96
CA LEU A 291 -27.38 -8.84 -17.73
C LEU A 291 -27.07 -7.84 -18.85
N VAL A 292 -28.11 -7.25 -19.41
CA VAL A 292 -28.04 -6.31 -20.53
C VAL A 292 -28.85 -5.06 -20.20
N ILE A 293 -28.31 -3.88 -20.52
CA ILE A 293 -29.02 -2.60 -20.49
C ILE A 293 -29.13 -2.09 -21.94
N LEU A 294 -30.35 -1.71 -22.33
CA LEU A 294 -30.67 -1.10 -23.62
C LEU A 294 -31.15 0.33 -23.40
N ASP A 295 -30.49 1.29 -24.05
CA ASP A 295 -30.84 2.71 -24.05
C ASP A 295 -32.07 2.97 -24.94
N GLY A 296 -33.15 3.48 -24.34
CA GLY A 296 -34.49 3.66 -24.88
C GLY A 296 -34.61 4.60 -26.08
N GLY A 297 -33.61 5.44 -26.37
CA GLY A 297 -33.59 6.51 -27.38
C GLY A 297 -33.96 6.13 -28.82
N GLU A 298 -33.25 6.63 -29.87
CA GLU A 298 -33.56 6.23 -31.26
C GLU A 298 -33.11 4.78 -31.56
N GLY A 299 -33.86 3.82 -31.02
CA GLY A 299 -33.85 2.43 -31.42
C GLY A 299 -33.32 1.41 -30.43
N HIS A 300 -33.37 1.67 -29.11
CA HIS A 300 -33.08 0.69 -28.05
C HIS A 300 -31.66 0.08 -28.14
N SER A 301 -30.64 0.92 -28.26
CA SER A 301 -29.25 0.48 -28.46
C SER A 301 -28.66 -0.18 -27.22
N LEU A 302 -27.87 -1.23 -27.44
CA LEU A 302 -27.10 -1.86 -26.37
C LEU A 302 -26.13 -0.86 -25.73
N SER A 303 -26.37 -0.51 -24.46
CA SER A 303 -25.54 0.43 -23.69
C SER A 303 -24.65 -0.26 -22.66
N TYR A 304 -25.05 -1.42 -22.13
CA TYR A 304 -24.23 -2.22 -21.22
C TYR A 304 -24.50 -3.71 -21.36
N LYS A 305 -23.46 -4.55 -21.21
CA LYS A 305 -23.58 -6.01 -21.15
C LYS A 305 -22.54 -6.60 -20.20
N ILE A 306 -22.97 -7.55 -19.37
CA ILE A 306 -22.09 -8.41 -18.58
C ILE A 306 -22.55 -9.87 -18.64
N THR A 307 -21.59 -10.79 -18.61
CA THR A 307 -21.82 -12.23 -18.41
C THR A 307 -21.36 -12.60 -17.01
N ALA A 308 -22.28 -13.09 -16.18
CA ALA A 308 -21.98 -13.47 -14.81
C ALA A 308 -21.13 -14.76 -14.71
N SER A 309 -20.36 -14.86 -13.63
CA SER A 309 -19.64 -16.08 -13.27
C SER A 309 -20.55 -17.10 -12.57
N GLY A 310 -21.63 -16.63 -11.94
CA GLY A 310 -22.62 -17.43 -11.24
C GLY A 310 -24.05 -16.99 -11.56
N THR A 311 -24.88 -16.78 -10.53
CA THR A 311 -26.28 -16.35 -10.67
C THR A 311 -26.46 -14.87 -10.36
N ILE A 312 -27.18 -14.15 -11.21
CA ILE A 312 -27.54 -12.74 -11.10
C ILE A 312 -28.86 -12.58 -10.36
N ASP A 313 -28.84 -11.78 -9.31
CA ASP A 313 -30.06 -11.24 -8.69
C ASP A 313 -30.02 -9.71 -8.77
N LEU A 314 -30.98 -9.11 -9.48
CA LEU A 314 -31.10 -7.66 -9.60
C LEU A 314 -31.69 -7.07 -8.31
N LEU A 315 -30.98 -6.12 -7.70
CA LEU A 315 -31.35 -5.50 -6.43
C LEU A 315 -32.05 -4.15 -6.60
N ALA A 316 -31.56 -3.29 -7.51
CA ALA A 316 -32.13 -1.95 -7.75
C ALA A 316 -31.84 -1.43 -9.16
N THR A 317 -32.72 -0.55 -9.63
CA THR A 317 -32.61 0.22 -10.89
C THR A 317 -33.10 1.66 -10.66
N GLN A 318 -32.59 2.29 -9.61
CA GLN A 318 -32.99 3.62 -9.14
C GLN A 318 -31.75 4.34 -8.63
N ASP A 319 -31.83 5.66 -8.47
CA ASP A 319 -30.82 6.43 -7.73
C ASP A 319 -30.72 5.89 -6.29
N ILE A 320 -29.64 5.17 -5.98
CA ILE A 320 -29.34 4.66 -4.65
C ILE A 320 -28.26 5.49 -3.96
N ASN A 321 -27.44 6.22 -4.71
CA ASN A 321 -26.31 7.02 -4.22
C ASN A 321 -26.68 8.50 -3.95
N ALA A 322 -27.92 8.89 -4.27
CA ALA A 322 -28.51 10.23 -4.16
C ALA A 322 -27.80 11.33 -4.97
N ASP A 323 -27.15 10.99 -6.08
CA ASP A 323 -26.54 11.95 -7.01
C ASP A 323 -27.52 12.50 -8.06
N GLY A 324 -28.75 12.00 -8.09
CA GLY A 324 -29.80 12.37 -9.02
C GLY A 324 -29.77 11.61 -10.34
N LEU A 325 -28.87 10.65 -10.52
CA LEU A 325 -28.75 9.76 -11.66
C LEU A 325 -29.12 8.33 -11.24
N THR A 326 -29.59 7.53 -12.19
CA THR A 326 -30.07 6.18 -11.88
C THR A 326 -28.91 5.19 -11.78
N ASP A 327 -28.93 4.37 -10.74
CA ASP A 327 -28.00 3.26 -10.56
C ASP A 327 -28.67 1.90 -10.86
N VAL A 328 -27.88 0.95 -11.36
CA VAL A 328 -28.25 -0.46 -11.54
C VAL A 328 -27.36 -1.32 -10.64
N VAL A 329 -27.99 -2.06 -9.73
CA VAL A 329 -27.32 -2.85 -8.70
C VAL A 329 -27.75 -4.30 -8.79
N TRP A 330 -26.79 -5.22 -8.82
CA TRP A 330 -27.07 -6.65 -8.81
C TRP A 330 -26.00 -7.41 -8.03
N THR A 331 -26.31 -8.65 -7.66
CA THR A 331 -25.34 -9.59 -7.12
C THR A 331 -24.97 -10.66 -8.13
N ASP A 332 -23.70 -11.09 -8.15
CA ASP A 332 -23.23 -12.32 -8.82
C ASP A 332 -22.83 -13.34 -7.74
N THR A 333 -23.56 -14.45 -7.67
CA THR A 333 -23.35 -15.51 -6.67
C THR A 333 -22.69 -16.74 -7.28
N VAL A 334 -21.46 -17.04 -6.84
CA VAL A 334 -20.70 -18.21 -7.28
C VAL A 334 -20.62 -19.23 -6.15
N CYS A 335 -21.20 -20.41 -6.37
CA CYS A 335 -21.21 -21.50 -5.39
C CYS A 335 -20.26 -22.64 -5.75
N ALA A 336 -19.32 -22.92 -4.85
CA ALA A 336 -18.54 -24.15 -4.80
C ALA A 336 -19.28 -25.24 -3.97
N PRO A 337 -18.79 -26.49 -3.90
CA PRO A 337 -19.49 -27.57 -3.17
C PRO A 337 -19.76 -27.29 -1.69
N SER A 338 -18.96 -26.45 -1.04
CA SER A 338 -19.13 -26.11 0.37
C SER A 338 -19.62 -24.68 0.56
N SER A 339 -19.01 -23.68 -0.08
CA SER A 339 -19.31 -22.26 0.19
C SER A 339 -19.73 -21.50 -1.07
N CYS A 340 -20.61 -20.52 -0.90
CA CYS A 340 -20.95 -19.55 -1.93
C CYS A 340 -20.27 -18.20 -1.63
N PHE A 341 -19.84 -17.50 -2.67
CA PHE A 341 -19.37 -16.12 -2.59
C PHE A 341 -20.33 -15.24 -3.36
N VAL A 342 -20.71 -14.12 -2.75
CA VAL A 342 -21.62 -13.14 -3.36
C VAL A 342 -20.82 -11.87 -3.61
N THR A 343 -20.81 -11.42 -4.86
CA THR A 343 -20.22 -10.15 -5.28
C THR A 343 -21.33 -9.17 -5.62
N VAL A 344 -21.29 -7.96 -5.08
CA VAL A 344 -22.23 -6.88 -5.42
C VAL A 344 -21.61 -5.98 -6.46
N HIS A 345 -22.36 -5.70 -7.52
CA HIS A 345 -21.98 -4.75 -8.56
C HIS A 345 -22.91 -3.55 -8.50
N VAL A 346 -22.34 -2.35 -8.58
CA VAL A 346 -23.06 -1.08 -8.70
C VAL A 346 -22.63 -0.45 -10.01
N ARG A 347 -23.57 -0.18 -10.91
CA ARG A 347 -23.33 0.60 -12.13
C ARG A 347 -24.13 1.88 -12.06
N SER A 348 -23.43 3.02 -12.07
CA SER A 348 -24.08 4.33 -12.11
C SER A 348 -23.98 4.92 -13.50
N TRP A 349 -25.00 5.67 -13.90
CA TRP A 349 -25.00 6.45 -15.13
C TRP A 349 -24.28 7.77 -14.89
N ASP A 350 -23.21 8.08 -15.62
CA ASP A 350 -22.47 9.34 -15.46
C ASP A 350 -22.92 10.45 -16.43
N GLY A 351 -24.01 10.21 -17.17
CA GLY A 351 -24.48 11.07 -18.26
C GLY A 351 -23.95 10.70 -19.65
N ILE A 352 -22.98 9.78 -19.75
CA ILE A 352 -22.35 9.34 -21.00
C ILE A 352 -22.35 7.81 -21.10
N GLU A 353 -21.95 7.10 -20.05
CA GLU A 353 -21.81 5.66 -20.00
C GLU A 353 -22.09 5.08 -18.62
N TRP A 354 -22.29 3.76 -18.56
CA TRP A 354 -22.43 3.02 -17.31
C TRP A 354 -21.07 2.75 -16.68
N ARG A 355 -20.79 3.31 -15.50
CA ARG A 355 -19.50 3.16 -14.79
C ARG A 355 -19.63 2.33 -13.53
N ASP A 356 -18.54 1.66 -13.16
CA ASP A 356 -18.45 1.04 -11.83
C ASP A 356 -18.47 2.13 -10.76
N TRP A 357 -19.44 2.05 -9.85
CA TRP A 357 -19.64 3.05 -8.80
C TRP A 357 -19.29 2.48 -7.42
N THR A 358 -18.18 1.73 -7.37
CA THR A 358 -17.60 1.15 -6.15
C THR A 358 -16.11 1.48 -6.09
N LYS A 359 -15.58 1.82 -4.89
CA LYS A 359 -14.13 2.05 -4.68
C LYS A 359 -13.33 0.74 -4.53
N GLY A 360 -14.01 -0.39 -4.45
CA GLY A 360 -13.39 -1.70 -4.31
C GLY A 360 -14.41 -2.82 -4.48
N THR A 361 -13.92 -4.04 -4.68
CA THR A 361 -14.78 -5.20 -4.92
C THR A 361 -15.58 -5.56 -3.67
N ILE A 362 -16.90 -5.51 -3.77
CA ILE A 362 -17.82 -5.86 -2.69
C ILE A 362 -18.10 -7.37 -2.73
N THR A 363 -17.25 -8.20 -2.09
CA THR A 363 -17.43 -9.66 -2.05
C THR A 363 -17.44 -10.22 -0.63
N MET A 364 -18.37 -11.13 -0.35
CA MET A 364 -18.43 -11.83 0.95
C MET A 364 -18.97 -13.27 0.82
N ALA A 365 -18.39 -14.19 1.60
CA ALA A 365 -18.84 -15.57 1.67
C ALA A 365 -20.23 -15.67 2.33
N GLY A 366 -21.14 -16.42 1.71
CA GLY A 366 -22.49 -16.69 2.24
C GLY A 366 -23.28 -15.42 2.56
N ALA A 367 -23.04 -14.32 1.85
CA ALA A 367 -23.59 -13.04 2.20
C ALA A 367 -25.08 -12.93 1.84
N ASN A 368 -25.86 -12.41 2.77
CA ASN A 368 -27.16 -11.84 2.48
C ASN A 368 -26.98 -10.34 2.23
N VAL A 369 -27.29 -9.90 1.01
CA VAL A 369 -27.11 -8.51 0.57
C VAL A 369 -28.45 -7.80 0.63
N SER A 370 -28.47 -6.62 1.23
CA SER A 370 -29.65 -5.77 1.28
C SER A 370 -29.29 -4.32 1.00
N LEU A 371 -30.19 -3.62 0.32
CA LEU A 371 -30.15 -2.17 0.17
C LEU A 371 -31.10 -1.57 1.21
N THR A 372 -30.58 -0.75 2.12
CA THR A 372 -31.35 -0.16 3.21
C THR A 372 -31.17 1.35 3.23
N PRO A 373 -32.21 2.15 3.52
CA PRO A 373 -32.03 3.56 3.80
C PRO A 373 -30.99 3.77 4.90
N SER A 374 -30.15 4.80 4.78
CA SER A 374 -29.21 5.13 5.84
C SER A 374 -29.96 5.45 7.14
N ASP A 375 -29.36 5.06 8.25
CA ASP A 375 -29.85 5.42 9.59
C ASP A 375 -29.75 6.94 9.85
N ILE A 376 -29.05 7.68 8.99
CA ILE A 376 -28.93 9.14 8.99
C ILE A 376 -29.92 9.72 7.96
N PRO A 377 -30.92 10.53 8.38
CA PRO A 377 -31.88 11.14 7.47
C PRO A 377 -31.20 11.98 6.38
N GLY A 378 -31.58 11.75 5.12
CA GLY A 378 -31.06 12.50 3.97
C GLY A 378 -29.78 11.94 3.36
N ARG A 379 -29.23 10.84 3.89
CA ARG A 379 -28.12 10.11 3.26
C ARG A 379 -28.62 9.07 2.24
N PRO A 380 -27.76 8.67 1.29
CA PRO A 380 -28.06 7.63 0.31
C PRO A 380 -28.38 6.28 0.94
N ASN A 381 -28.86 5.33 0.13
CA ASN A 381 -29.02 3.96 0.60
C ASN A 381 -27.64 3.35 0.93
N GLU A 382 -27.63 2.41 1.85
CA GLU A 382 -26.44 1.65 2.23
C GLU A 382 -26.57 0.22 1.70
N ILE A 383 -25.46 -0.33 1.20
CA ILE A 383 -25.34 -1.74 0.82
C ILE A 383 -24.86 -2.50 2.05
N ARG A 384 -25.73 -3.33 2.62
CA ARG A 384 -25.44 -4.11 3.83
C ARG A 384 -25.28 -5.58 3.47
N LEU A 385 -24.11 -6.13 3.78
CA LEU A 385 -23.77 -7.53 3.61
C LEU A 385 -23.67 -8.19 4.99
N ILE A 386 -24.50 -9.20 5.24
CA ILE A 386 -24.42 -10.04 6.43
C ILE A 386 -23.99 -11.44 6.02
N GLY A 387 -22.79 -11.86 6.42
CA GLY A 387 -22.20 -13.13 6.00
C GLY A 387 -20.80 -13.34 6.57
N GLY A 388 -19.88 -13.89 5.79
CA GLY A 388 -18.49 -14.15 6.19
C GLY A 388 -18.27 -15.51 6.87
N GLN A 389 -19.24 -16.41 6.79
CA GLN A 389 -19.12 -17.77 7.31
C GLN A 389 -18.77 -18.75 6.19
N TYR A 390 -17.75 -19.57 6.41
CA TYR A 390 -17.28 -20.59 5.48
C TYR A 390 -17.83 -21.97 5.86
N ALA A 391 -18.17 -22.76 4.86
CA ALA A 391 -18.58 -24.14 5.06
C ALA A 391 -17.37 -25.10 4.98
N GLY A 392 -17.24 -25.94 5.99
CA GLY A 392 -16.21 -26.98 6.05
C GLY A 392 -16.23 -27.71 7.39
N ALA A 393 -15.94 -29.01 7.39
CA ALA A 393 -15.66 -29.74 8.62
C ALA A 393 -14.35 -29.22 9.22
N GLY A 394 -14.36 -28.78 10.48
CA GLY A 394 -13.16 -28.26 11.17
C GLY A 394 -12.98 -26.74 11.15
N ALA A 395 -13.92 -25.96 10.60
CA ALA A 395 -13.86 -24.49 10.67
C ALA A 395 -14.04 -23.97 12.10
N GLY A 396 -14.76 -24.73 12.94
CA GLY A 396 -15.13 -24.35 14.31
C GLY A 396 -16.25 -23.31 14.39
N PRO A 397 -16.52 -22.74 15.56
CA PRO A 397 -17.59 -21.75 15.73
C PRO A 397 -17.29 -20.52 14.88
N GLN A 398 -18.30 -20.04 14.16
CA GLN A 398 -18.22 -18.84 13.36
C GLN A 398 -19.41 -17.95 13.67
N ARG A 399 -19.26 -16.66 13.48
CA ARG A 399 -20.35 -15.68 13.52
C ARG A 399 -20.30 -14.84 12.25
N ALA A 400 -21.48 -14.41 11.80
CA ALA A 400 -21.54 -13.52 10.67
C ALA A 400 -20.89 -12.18 11.02
N ARG A 401 -20.37 -11.49 10.00
CA ARG A 401 -20.00 -10.08 10.05
C ARG A 401 -21.00 -9.28 9.21
N LEU A 402 -21.25 -8.05 9.66
CA LEU A 402 -21.94 -7.03 8.90
C LEU A 402 -20.89 -6.12 8.28
N ALA A 403 -20.86 -6.04 6.96
CA ALA A 403 -20.16 -5.00 6.23
C ALA A 403 -21.20 -4.03 5.66
N VAL A 404 -21.03 -2.74 5.93
CA VAL A 404 -21.87 -1.66 5.43
C VAL A 404 -21.04 -0.84 4.47
N TRP A 405 -21.51 -0.73 3.24
CA TRP A 405 -20.94 0.14 2.22
C TRP A 405 -21.88 1.31 2.04
N ALA A 406 -21.32 2.52 2.06
CA ALA A 406 -22.08 3.74 1.92
C ALA A 406 -21.51 4.58 0.78
N SER A 407 -22.41 5.28 0.10
CA SER A 407 -22.07 6.42 -0.75
C SER A 407 -22.24 7.70 0.09
N THR A 408 -21.26 8.59 0.02
CA THR A 408 -21.33 9.91 0.66
C THR A 408 -21.38 10.95 -0.45
N ASP A 409 -22.42 11.78 -0.45
CA ASP A 409 -22.64 12.84 -1.44
C ASP A 409 -22.58 12.36 -2.90
N GLY A 410 -23.11 11.16 -3.19
CA GLY A 410 -23.09 10.59 -4.54
C GLY A 410 -21.78 9.93 -4.95
N ALA A 411 -20.75 9.90 -4.10
CA ALA A 411 -19.48 9.26 -4.42
C ALA A 411 -19.59 7.73 -4.56
N PRO A 412 -18.64 7.05 -5.25
CA PRO A 412 -18.62 5.59 -5.33
C PRO A 412 -18.68 4.92 -3.96
N TYR A 413 -19.44 3.82 -3.86
CA TYR A 413 -19.62 3.08 -2.61
C TYR A 413 -18.27 2.60 -2.07
N ALA A 414 -18.00 2.93 -0.80
CA ALA A 414 -16.81 2.50 -0.06
C ALA A 414 -17.22 1.80 1.25
N LEU A 415 -16.34 0.93 1.77
CA LEU A 415 -16.59 0.24 3.04
C LEU A 415 -16.63 1.28 4.16
N SER A 416 -17.82 1.48 4.73
CA SER A 416 -18.06 2.47 5.78
C SER A 416 -17.90 1.88 7.18
N SER A 417 -18.34 0.64 7.38
CA SER A 417 -18.10 -0.08 8.63
C SER A 417 -18.10 -1.58 8.41
N GLU A 418 -17.25 -2.29 9.14
CA GLU A 418 -17.34 -3.74 9.28
C GLU A 418 -17.35 -4.09 10.77
N ARG A 419 -18.28 -4.95 11.18
CA ARG A 419 -18.36 -5.43 12.56
C ARG A 419 -18.82 -6.87 12.63
N MET A 420 -18.30 -7.59 13.61
CA MET A 420 -18.80 -8.93 13.93
C MET A 420 -20.23 -8.82 14.50
N MET A 421 -21.11 -9.72 14.09
CA MET A 421 -22.47 -9.77 14.60
C MET A 421 -22.48 -10.25 16.07
N PRO A 422 -23.45 -9.78 16.88
CA PRO A 422 -23.62 -10.27 18.24
C PRO A 422 -23.76 -11.80 18.29
N SER A 423 -23.22 -12.40 19.32
CA SER A 423 -23.14 -13.86 19.46
C SER A 423 -23.32 -14.26 20.92
N LEU A 424 -24.05 -15.36 21.16
CA LEU A 424 -24.16 -15.98 22.49
C LEU A 424 -23.03 -16.98 22.77
N CYS A 425 -22.16 -17.26 21.80
CA CYS A 425 -20.99 -18.12 21.98
C CYS A 425 -19.98 -17.43 22.90
N LEU A 426 -19.69 -18.07 24.05
CA LEU A 426 -18.76 -17.57 25.06
C LEU A 426 -17.36 -17.36 24.48
N TYR A 427 -16.90 -18.27 23.62
CA TYR A 427 -15.60 -18.17 22.97
C TYR A 427 -15.44 -16.88 22.16
N HIS A 428 -16.47 -16.46 21.41
CA HIS A 428 -16.42 -15.21 20.66
C HIS A 428 -16.25 -13.98 21.58
N THR A 429 -16.92 -13.95 22.74
CA THR A 429 -16.73 -12.88 23.74
C THR A 429 -15.30 -12.85 24.29
N VAL A 430 -14.70 -14.02 24.51
CA VAL A 430 -13.30 -14.14 24.96
C VAL A 430 -12.33 -13.66 23.88
N VAL A 431 -12.57 -14.01 22.61
CA VAL A 431 -11.75 -13.53 21.49
C VAL A 431 -11.84 -12.00 21.34
N ASP A 432 -13.03 -11.42 21.46
CA ASP A 432 -13.22 -9.97 21.44
C ASP A 432 -12.50 -9.29 22.61
N ALA A 433 -12.57 -9.88 23.80
CA ALA A 433 -11.87 -9.39 24.98
C ALA A 433 -10.35 -9.42 24.79
N ASN A 434 -9.82 -10.51 24.21
CA ASN A 434 -8.40 -10.63 23.87
C ASN A 434 -7.99 -9.57 22.84
N HIS A 435 -8.77 -9.37 21.77
CA HIS A 435 -8.51 -8.35 20.76
C HIS A 435 -8.44 -6.94 21.38
N ALA A 436 -9.42 -6.61 22.22
CA ALA A 436 -9.46 -5.35 22.94
C ALA A 436 -8.23 -5.18 23.86
N MET A 437 -7.82 -6.24 24.55
CA MET A 437 -6.69 -6.20 25.49
C MET A 437 -5.33 -6.09 24.79
N THR A 438 -5.10 -6.83 23.71
CA THR A 438 -3.74 -7.00 23.14
C THR A 438 -3.49 -6.24 21.85
N ARG A 439 -4.51 -6.03 21.00
CA ARG A 439 -4.36 -5.30 19.73
C ARG A 439 -4.79 -3.86 19.83
N GLU A 440 -5.92 -3.60 20.47
CA GLU A 440 -6.44 -2.23 20.67
C GLU A 440 -5.82 -1.54 21.90
N LEU A 441 -5.21 -2.31 22.82
CA LEU A 441 -4.76 -1.85 24.15
C LEU A 441 -5.87 -1.11 24.93
N TYR A 442 -7.14 -1.45 24.69
CA TYR A 442 -8.31 -0.84 25.29
C TYR A 442 -8.78 -1.65 26.52
N LEU A 443 -8.11 -1.44 27.65
CA LEU A 443 -8.30 -2.26 28.86
C LEU A 443 -9.70 -2.18 29.45
N GLU A 444 -10.35 -1.02 29.44
CA GLU A 444 -11.72 -0.89 29.98
C GLU A 444 -12.72 -1.75 29.21
N LYS A 445 -12.65 -1.72 27.87
CA LYS A 445 -13.45 -2.59 26.99
C LYS A 445 -13.11 -4.06 27.23
N ALA A 446 -11.83 -4.40 27.37
CA ALA A 446 -11.41 -5.75 27.69
C ALA A 446 -11.94 -6.22 29.06
N GLN A 447 -11.89 -5.39 30.09
CA GLN A 447 -12.46 -5.69 31.40
C GLN A 447 -13.96 -5.94 31.34
N TRP A 448 -14.70 -5.11 30.61
CA TRP A 448 -16.13 -5.30 30.42
C TRP A 448 -16.43 -6.64 29.73
N LEU A 449 -15.73 -6.96 28.64
CA LEU A 449 -15.91 -8.21 27.89
C LEU A 449 -15.50 -9.45 28.70
N TYR A 450 -14.37 -9.41 29.43
CA TYR A 450 -13.99 -10.53 30.30
C TYR A 450 -14.92 -10.70 31.50
N THR A 451 -15.49 -9.61 32.02
CA THR A 451 -16.51 -9.68 33.07
C THR A 451 -17.79 -10.32 32.52
N ASP A 452 -18.24 -9.91 31.34
CA ASP A 452 -19.38 -10.53 30.66
C ASP A 452 -19.12 -12.03 30.39
N ALA A 453 -17.94 -12.38 29.87
CA ALA A 453 -17.54 -13.77 29.68
C ALA A 453 -17.57 -14.59 31.00
N ALA A 454 -17.07 -14.01 32.10
CA ALA A 454 -17.00 -14.68 33.40
C ALA A 454 -18.37 -14.84 34.09
N GLU A 455 -19.26 -13.86 33.96
CA GLU A 455 -20.46 -13.76 34.81
C GLU A 455 -21.78 -13.96 34.07
N ASN A 456 -21.85 -13.68 32.76
CA ASN A 456 -23.07 -13.79 32.00
C ASN A 456 -23.48 -15.25 31.77
N GLN A 457 -24.58 -15.63 32.43
CA GLN A 457 -25.14 -16.97 32.37
C GLN A 457 -25.83 -17.27 31.03
N ASN A 458 -26.09 -16.24 30.20
CA ASN A 458 -26.74 -16.41 28.90
C ASN A 458 -25.75 -16.84 27.80
N LEU A 459 -24.44 -16.69 28.02
CA LEU A 459 -23.41 -17.17 27.11
C LEU A 459 -23.31 -18.70 27.17
N GLN A 460 -23.11 -19.31 26.00
CA GLN A 460 -23.20 -20.75 25.77
C GLN A 460 -21.88 -21.28 25.19
N ALA A 461 -21.63 -22.58 25.42
CA ALA A 461 -20.55 -23.29 24.75
C ALA A 461 -20.88 -23.42 23.25
N CYS A 462 -19.86 -23.31 22.42
CA CYS A 462 -19.96 -23.29 20.97
C CYS A 462 -18.84 -24.05 20.25
N GLY A 463 -17.82 -24.50 20.98
CA GLY A 463 -16.82 -25.46 20.52
C GLY A 463 -17.21 -26.91 20.80
N GLU A 464 -16.26 -27.82 20.58
CA GLU A 464 -16.47 -29.26 20.76
C GLU A 464 -16.10 -29.75 22.17
N ARG A 465 -15.55 -28.87 23.02
CA ARG A 465 -15.01 -29.22 24.33
C ARG A 465 -16.13 -29.34 25.37
N SER A 466 -16.21 -30.51 26.00
CA SER A 466 -17.28 -30.82 26.99
C SER A 466 -17.29 -29.95 28.25
N ASN A 467 -16.18 -29.27 28.57
CA ASN A 467 -15.99 -28.44 29.77
C ASN A 467 -15.73 -26.96 29.43
N GLU A 468 -16.00 -26.56 28.18
CA GLU A 468 -15.72 -25.23 27.62
C GLU A 468 -16.13 -24.06 28.52
N LEU A 469 -17.37 -24.10 29.04
CA LEU A 469 -17.90 -22.99 29.85
C LEU A 469 -17.05 -22.72 31.10
N ALA A 470 -16.61 -23.77 31.78
CA ALA A 470 -15.81 -23.61 32.99
C ALA A 470 -14.37 -23.21 32.65
N GLU A 471 -13.82 -23.77 31.56
CA GLU A 471 -12.50 -23.46 31.04
C GLU A 471 -12.39 -21.97 30.66
N LEU A 472 -13.27 -21.48 29.79
CA LEU A 472 -13.25 -20.09 29.30
C LEU A 472 -13.60 -19.06 30.39
N ARG A 473 -14.53 -19.38 31.30
CA ARG A 473 -14.82 -18.49 32.45
C ARG A 473 -13.65 -18.39 33.41
N SER A 474 -12.95 -19.51 33.65
CA SER A 474 -11.75 -19.51 34.48
C SER A 474 -10.61 -18.70 33.84
N PHE A 475 -10.46 -18.77 32.51
CA PHE A 475 -9.54 -17.92 31.76
C PHE A 475 -9.90 -16.43 31.85
N ALA A 476 -11.17 -16.06 31.66
CA ALA A 476 -11.62 -14.68 31.75
C ALA A 476 -11.38 -14.07 33.14
N LEU A 477 -11.58 -14.83 34.22
CA LEU A 477 -11.26 -14.40 35.58
C LEU A 477 -9.75 -14.20 35.79
N PHE A 478 -8.91 -15.07 35.22
CA PHE A 478 -7.47 -14.86 35.23
C PHE A 478 -7.09 -13.57 34.49
N ARG A 479 -7.70 -13.30 33.33
CA ARG A 479 -7.47 -12.07 32.56
C ARG A 479 -7.87 -10.82 33.31
N LEU A 480 -8.97 -10.85 34.04
CA LEU A 480 -9.34 -9.74 34.93
C LEU A 480 -8.28 -9.53 36.03
N ALA A 481 -7.74 -10.59 36.61
CA ALA A 481 -6.65 -10.44 37.59
C ALA A 481 -5.39 -9.83 36.96
N LEU A 482 -5.05 -10.27 35.74
CA LEU A 482 -3.91 -9.75 34.98
C LEU A 482 -4.07 -8.26 34.65
N ILE A 483 -5.24 -7.83 34.16
CA ILE A 483 -5.51 -6.40 33.90
C ILE A 483 -5.38 -5.59 35.20
N ALA A 484 -5.91 -6.07 36.33
CA ALA A 484 -5.74 -5.38 37.61
C ALA A 484 -4.25 -5.27 38.03
N GLY A 485 -3.43 -6.26 37.67
CA GLY A 485 -1.98 -6.19 37.85
C GLY A 485 -1.34 -5.07 37.02
N TYR A 486 -1.71 -4.97 35.75
CA TYR A 486 -1.23 -3.90 34.85
C TYR A 486 -1.69 -2.49 35.26
N GLU A 487 -2.86 -2.37 35.87
CA GLU A 487 -3.39 -1.10 36.40
C GLU A 487 -2.81 -0.73 37.78
N SER A 488 -1.76 -1.42 38.25
CA SER A 488 -1.17 -1.20 39.59
C SER A 488 -2.19 -1.36 40.74
N LYS A 489 -3.13 -2.31 40.64
CA LYS A 489 -4.14 -2.62 41.67
C LYS A 489 -3.90 -4.00 42.32
N PRO A 490 -2.86 -4.16 43.16
CA PRO A 490 -2.41 -5.48 43.60
C PRO A 490 -3.39 -6.22 44.52
N GLU A 491 -4.14 -5.52 45.36
CA GLU A 491 -5.17 -6.13 46.21
C GLU A 491 -6.32 -6.68 45.38
N LEU A 492 -6.74 -5.94 44.35
CA LEU A 492 -7.79 -6.36 43.42
C LEU A 492 -7.34 -7.56 42.58
N ALA A 493 -6.09 -7.55 42.11
CA ALA A 493 -5.50 -8.69 41.41
C ALA A 493 -5.48 -9.95 42.29
N ALA A 494 -5.07 -9.82 43.56
CA ALA A 494 -5.09 -10.92 44.51
C ALA A 494 -6.50 -11.46 44.79
N GLU A 495 -7.48 -10.58 45.01
CA GLU A 495 -8.88 -10.95 45.21
C GLU A 495 -9.43 -11.75 44.03
N ARG A 496 -9.15 -11.30 42.79
CA ARG A 496 -9.61 -11.96 41.57
C ARG A 496 -9.01 -13.36 41.42
N VAL A 497 -7.73 -13.56 41.76
CA VAL A 497 -7.10 -14.88 41.76
C VAL A 497 -7.64 -15.78 42.87
N GLU A 498 -7.91 -15.26 44.07
CA GLU A 498 -8.50 -16.03 45.17
C GLU A 498 -9.93 -16.48 44.84
N ARG A 499 -10.72 -15.61 44.19
CA ARG A 499 -12.04 -15.96 43.64
C ARG A 499 -11.92 -17.04 42.56
N LEU A 500 -10.98 -16.91 41.64
CA LEU A 500 -10.70 -17.90 40.61
C LEU A 500 -10.36 -19.27 41.23
N ALA A 501 -9.42 -19.31 42.18
CA ALA A 501 -8.96 -20.53 42.83
C ALA A 501 -10.05 -21.23 43.66
N SER A 502 -10.93 -20.46 44.30
CA SER A 502 -12.04 -21.02 45.08
C SER A 502 -13.24 -21.46 44.23
N THR A 503 -13.52 -20.76 43.13
CA THR A 503 -14.67 -21.05 42.26
C THR A 503 -14.38 -22.17 41.25
N TYR A 504 -13.15 -22.20 40.73
CA TYR A 504 -12.72 -23.10 39.65
C TYR A 504 -11.52 -23.97 40.05
N GLU A 505 -11.51 -24.50 41.27
CA GLU A 505 -10.39 -25.27 41.87
C GLU A 505 -9.85 -26.41 40.98
N ARG A 506 -10.69 -26.97 40.09
CA ARG A 506 -10.32 -28.07 39.18
C ARG A 506 -9.89 -27.62 37.78
N GLN A 507 -9.93 -26.34 37.46
CA GLN A 507 -9.56 -25.82 36.15
C GLN A 507 -8.10 -25.41 36.12
N ILE A 508 -7.44 -25.61 34.97
CA ILE A 508 -6.01 -25.33 34.83
C ILE A 508 -5.67 -23.83 35.02
N PHE A 509 -6.58 -22.93 34.65
CA PHE A 509 -6.37 -21.48 34.85
C PHE A 509 -6.38 -21.05 36.31
N ALA A 510 -6.96 -21.85 37.23
CA ALA A 510 -6.80 -21.59 38.66
C ALA A 510 -5.34 -21.77 39.11
N GLU A 511 -4.67 -22.80 38.60
CA GLU A 511 -3.24 -23.00 38.85
C GLU A 511 -2.39 -21.91 38.18
N VAL A 512 -2.73 -21.52 36.95
CA VAL A 512 -2.10 -20.38 36.25
C VAL A 512 -2.18 -19.11 37.10
N GLY A 513 -3.37 -18.76 37.59
CA GLY A 513 -3.58 -17.57 38.42
C GLY A 513 -2.79 -17.60 39.73
N VAL A 514 -2.74 -18.75 40.41
CA VAL A 514 -1.97 -18.90 41.66
C VAL A 514 -0.47 -18.73 41.42
N ARG A 515 0.05 -19.27 40.31
CA ARG A 515 1.47 -19.13 39.93
C ARG A 515 1.80 -17.69 39.56
N TRP A 516 0.97 -17.06 38.75
CA TRP A 516 1.09 -15.65 38.39
C TRP A 516 1.08 -14.77 39.65
N LEU A 517 0.11 -14.94 40.56
CA LEU A 517 0.02 -14.14 41.78
C LEU A 517 1.22 -14.34 42.69
N ALA A 518 1.76 -15.56 42.78
CA ALA A 518 2.96 -15.83 43.58
C ALA A 518 4.19 -15.09 43.02
N ALA A 519 4.32 -15.00 41.69
CA ALA A 519 5.37 -14.22 41.03
C ALA A 519 5.11 -12.71 41.17
N PHE A 520 3.88 -12.26 40.94
CA PHE A 520 3.46 -10.86 41.04
C PHE A 520 3.66 -10.29 42.45
N ARG A 521 3.39 -11.07 43.51
CA ARG A 521 3.66 -10.64 44.89
C ARG A 521 5.16 -10.49 45.21
N GLN A 522 6.03 -11.14 44.43
CA GLN A 522 7.48 -11.04 44.59
C GLN A 522 8.05 -9.88 43.77
N SER A 523 7.59 -9.71 42.53
CA SER A 523 8.09 -8.67 41.62
C SER A 523 7.42 -7.31 41.82
N GLY A 524 6.14 -7.28 42.20
CA GLY A 524 5.30 -6.08 42.11
C GLY A 524 4.89 -5.72 40.68
N ASP A 525 5.33 -6.51 39.69
CA ASP A 525 5.15 -6.24 38.26
C ASP A 525 4.44 -7.41 37.56
N ALA A 526 3.33 -7.09 36.90
CA ALA A 526 2.46 -8.02 36.19
C ALA A 526 3.16 -8.63 34.96
N ARG A 527 4.04 -7.87 34.29
CA ARG A 527 4.84 -8.33 33.14
C ARG A 527 5.82 -9.41 33.61
N THR A 528 6.63 -9.13 34.62
CA THR A 528 7.55 -10.12 35.22
C THR A 528 6.81 -11.37 35.71
N ALA A 529 5.61 -11.22 36.25
CA ALA A 529 4.80 -12.35 36.70
C ALA A 529 4.29 -13.25 35.55
N CYS A 530 4.16 -12.74 34.33
CA CYS A 530 3.77 -13.52 33.16
C CYS A 530 4.84 -14.53 32.72
N GLU A 531 6.12 -14.32 33.05
CA GLU A 531 7.18 -15.30 32.75
C GLU A 531 6.92 -16.65 33.46
N ALA A 532 6.46 -16.61 34.71
CA ALA A 532 6.09 -17.81 35.46
C ALA A 532 4.89 -18.55 34.83
N VAL A 533 3.98 -17.80 34.19
CA VAL A 533 2.84 -18.36 33.46
C VAL A 533 3.30 -18.98 32.15
N TYR A 534 4.16 -18.31 31.40
CA TYR A 534 4.73 -18.81 30.15
C TYR A 534 5.43 -20.15 30.36
N ILE A 535 6.34 -20.25 31.35
CA ILE A 535 7.05 -21.50 31.67
C ILE A 535 6.07 -22.64 31.96
N PHE A 536 4.99 -22.34 32.70
CA PHE A 536 3.97 -23.33 33.01
C PHE A 536 3.15 -23.73 31.77
N ALA A 537 2.71 -22.77 30.96
CA ALA A 537 1.92 -23.01 29.74
C ALA A 537 2.72 -23.79 28.69
N ALA A 538 4.01 -23.47 28.50
CA ALA A 538 4.91 -24.19 27.60
C ALA A 538 5.11 -25.66 28.02
N ALA A 539 5.10 -25.94 29.32
CA ALA A 539 5.19 -27.31 29.86
C ALA A 539 3.84 -28.05 29.90
N ASN A 540 2.72 -27.35 29.72
CA ASN A 540 1.37 -27.90 29.82
C ASN A 540 0.53 -27.43 28.63
N SER A 541 0.65 -28.13 27.50
CA SER A 541 -0.04 -27.80 26.24
C SER A 541 -1.55 -27.62 26.38
N GLU A 542 -2.18 -28.27 27.37
CA GLU A 542 -3.61 -28.12 27.65
C GLU A 542 -4.02 -26.67 27.96
N VAL A 543 -3.14 -25.85 28.54
CA VAL A 543 -3.41 -24.42 28.80
C VAL A 543 -3.69 -23.67 27.50
N VAL A 544 -2.95 -24.01 26.44
CA VAL A 544 -3.05 -23.38 25.12
C VAL A 544 -4.16 -24.04 24.29
N ASN A 545 -4.26 -25.37 24.32
CA ASN A 545 -5.28 -26.12 23.58
C ASN A 545 -6.71 -25.68 23.94
N ILE A 546 -6.97 -25.38 25.21
CA ILE A 546 -8.26 -24.85 25.66
C ILE A 546 -8.67 -23.57 24.92
N LEU A 547 -7.71 -22.77 24.45
CA LEU A 547 -7.94 -21.53 23.71
C LEU A 547 -7.82 -21.73 22.19
N ALA A 548 -7.02 -22.70 21.74
CA ALA A 548 -6.71 -22.94 20.31
C ALA A 548 -7.62 -23.97 19.61
N ASP A 549 -8.31 -24.86 20.34
CA ASP A 549 -9.12 -25.96 19.79
C ASP A 549 -10.49 -25.51 19.22
N TYR A 550 -10.51 -24.42 18.43
CA TYR A 550 -11.73 -23.86 17.83
C TYR A 550 -11.67 -23.80 16.30
N GLY A 551 -10.87 -24.66 15.67
CA GLY A 551 -10.87 -24.82 14.22
C GLY A 551 -10.19 -23.68 13.45
N TYR A 552 -9.99 -23.88 12.15
CA TYR A 552 -9.14 -23.01 11.33
C TYR A 552 -9.74 -21.63 11.03
N ALA A 553 -11.03 -21.40 11.29
CA ALA A 553 -11.67 -20.09 11.10
C ALA A 553 -11.54 -19.18 12.33
N ASN A 554 -10.82 -19.63 13.37
CA ASN A 554 -10.62 -18.91 14.62
C ASN A 554 -9.13 -18.67 14.88
N PRO A 555 -8.78 -17.67 15.73
CA PRO A 555 -7.39 -17.35 16.04
C PRO A 555 -6.63 -18.54 16.64
N THR A 556 -5.34 -18.64 16.31
CA THR A 556 -4.40 -19.52 17.01
C THR A 556 -4.00 -18.90 18.36
N PHE A 557 -3.50 -19.74 19.28
CA PHE A 557 -2.95 -19.29 20.55
C PHE A 557 -1.57 -19.90 20.81
N THR A 558 -0.65 -19.12 21.37
CA THR A 558 0.65 -19.60 21.90
C THR A 558 0.69 -19.58 23.43
N ALA A 559 1.77 -20.11 24.01
CA ALA A 559 1.97 -20.14 25.46
C ALA A 559 2.19 -18.73 26.04
N GLU A 560 2.87 -17.86 25.30
CA GLU A 560 3.10 -16.45 25.62
C GLU A 560 1.78 -15.68 25.63
N GLU A 561 0.90 -15.97 24.67
CA GLU A 561 -0.40 -15.34 24.56
C GLU A 561 -1.35 -15.69 25.69
N VAL A 562 -1.04 -16.66 26.55
CA VAL A 562 -1.83 -16.94 27.77
C VAL A 562 -1.75 -15.77 28.75
N CYS A 563 -0.56 -15.17 28.91
CA CYS A 563 -0.27 -14.02 29.76
C CYS A 563 0.58 -13.02 28.96
N PRO A 564 -0.05 -12.22 28.08
CA PRO A 564 0.67 -11.35 27.18
C PRO A 564 1.29 -10.18 27.93
N TYR A 565 2.44 -9.75 27.43
CA TYR A 565 3.08 -8.50 27.80
C TYR A 565 2.30 -7.33 27.21
N LEU A 566 1.79 -6.43 28.06
CA LEU A 566 1.09 -5.23 27.62
C LEU A 566 1.90 -3.98 27.91
N GLU A 567 2.10 -3.16 26.88
CA GLU A 567 2.80 -1.87 27.00
C GLU A 567 1.79 -0.76 27.31
N ILE A 568 1.32 -0.74 28.55
CA ILE A 568 0.32 0.23 29.02
C ILE A 568 1.05 1.40 29.68
N LYS A 569 0.97 2.59 29.08
CA LYS A 569 1.33 3.84 29.77
C LYS A 569 0.29 4.11 30.87
N GLN A 570 0.70 4.18 32.13
CA GLN A 570 -0.19 4.59 33.22
C GLN A 570 -0.43 6.10 33.14
N ASP A 571 -1.65 6.52 32.75
CA ASP A 571 -2.50 7.46 33.52
C ASP A 571 -3.76 7.97 32.76
N GLU A 572 -4.83 8.13 33.57
CA GLU A 572 -6.14 8.82 33.47
C GLU A 572 -7.35 8.31 32.60
N GLU A 573 -8.51 8.20 33.27
CA GLU A 573 -9.85 7.69 32.89
C GLU A 573 -10.52 8.48 31.72
N PRO A 574 -11.15 7.83 30.71
CA PRO A 574 -11.84 8.53 29.63
C PRO A 574 -13.36 8.70 29.88
N GLU A 575 -13.82 9.96 29.86
CA GLU A 575 -15.24 10.29 29.69
C GLU A 575 -15.73 10.08 28.23
N THR A 576 -17.05 9.85 28.13
CA THR A 576 -17.83 9.42 26.95
C THR A 576 -17.65 10.22 25.65
N ARG A 577 -17.38 9.52 24.53
CA ARG A 577 -17.32 10.08 23.15
C ARG A 577 -18.71 10.38 22.56
N GLN A 578 -18.92 11.61 22.10
CA GLN A 578 -19.92 11.98 21.07
C GLN A 578 -19.19 12.55 19.82
N THR A 579 -19.83 12.41 18.67
CA THR A 579 -19.34 12.67 17.31
C THR A 579 -19.00 14.15 17.04
N GLU A 580 -17.72 14.46 16.79
CA GLU A 580 -17.25 15.79 16.35
C GLU A 580 -16.36 15.67 15.09
N THR A 581 -16.97 15.65 13.89
CA THR A 581 -16.23 15.80 12.61
C THR A 581 -16.85 16.84 11.66
N GLU A 582 -17.90 17.55 12.08
CA GLU A 582 -18.49 18.64 11.28
C GLU A 582 -17.47 19.78 11.09
N GLY A 583 -17.07 20.07 9.84
CA GLY A 583 -16.21 21.21 9.47
C GLY A 583 -14.72 20.92 9.22
N LEU A 584 -14.28 19.67 9.18
CA LEU A 584 -12.91 19.31 8.77
C LEU A 584 -12.76 19.25 7.24
N PRO A 585 -11.57 19.51 6.68
CA PRO A 585 -11.28 19.41 5.25
C PRO A 585 -11.60 18.04 4.63
N VAL A 586 -11.96 18.06 3.34
CA VAL A 586 -12.21 16.86 2.51
C VAL A 586 -10.96 15.97 2.48
N CYS A 587 -11.17 14.66 2.56
CA CYS A 587 -10.09 13.68 2.54
C CYS A 587 -9.29 13.75 1.23
N PRO A 588 -7.96 13.95 1.30
CA PRO A 588 -7.12 13.96 0.11
C PRO A 588 -7.02 12.57 -0.54
N ASP A 589 -7.06 12.52 -1.87
CA ASP A 589 -6.98 11.27 -2.65
C ASP A 589 -5.54 10.84 -2.93
N ARG A 590 -4.55 11.71 -2.65
CA ARG A 590 -3.12 11.43 -2.80
C ARG A 590 -2.34 11.77 -1.55
N VAL A 591 -1.33 10.96 -1.26
CA VAL A 591 -0.34 11.15 -0.19
C VAL A 591 0.25 12.57 -0.20
N SER A 592 0.59 13.10 -1.38
CA SER A 592 1.16 14.45 -1.55
C SER A 592 0.22 15.60 -1.15
N GLU A 593 -1.08 15.34 -1.08
CA GLU A 593 -2.11 16.35 -0.84
C GLU A 593 -2.48 16.48 0.65
N TYR A 594 -2.18 15.46 1.47
CA TYR A 594 -2.30 15.54 2.93
C TYR A 594 -1.50 16.70 3.50
N LEU A 595 -0.32 16.96 2.95
CA LEU A 595 0.50 18.09 3.35
C LEU A 595 -0.12 19.45 3.08
N ALA A 596 -0.89 19.55 2.00
CA ALA A 596 -1.59 20.77 1.64
C ALA A 596 -2.86 20.98 2.49
N ALA A 597 -3.51 19.90 2.93
CA ALA A 597 -4.71 19.94 3.77
C ALA A 597 -4.41 20.19 5.26
N LEU A 598 -3.23 19.78 5.74
CA LEU A 598 -2.85 19.88 7.15
C LEU A 598 -2.98 21.30 7.74
N PRO A 599 -2.51 22.39 7.11
CA PRO A 599 -2.68 23.73 7.66
C PRO A 599 -4.14 24.10 7.94
N GLU A 600 -5.08 23.66 7.11
CA GLU A 600 -6.51 23.92 7.28
C GLU A 600 -7.12 23.07 8.40
N VAL A 601 -6.78 21.77 8.45
CA VAL A 601 -7.13 20.87 9.56
C VAL A 601 -6.64 21.44 10.89
N MET A 602 -5.37 21.83 10.94
CA MET A 602 -4.74 22.40 12.13
C MET A 602 -5.37 23.73 12.53
N ASN A 603 -5.71 24.58 11.56
CA ASN A 603 -6.35 25.86 11.83
C ASN A 603 -7.78 25.69 12.38
N GLU A 604 -8.58 24.77 11.83
CA GLU A 604 -9.91 24.44 12.36
C GLU A 604 -9.85 23.88 13.79
N ILE A 605 -8.88 23.00 14.07
CA ILE A 605 -8.65 22.47 15.42
C ILE A 605 -8.25 23.61 16.37
N THR A 606 -7.38 24.53 15.93
CA THR A 606 -6.90 25.67 16.75
C THR A 606 -7.99 26.70 16.99
N VAL A 607 -8.84 27.00 16.01
CA VAL A 607 -9.96 27.95 16.15
C VAL A 607 -10.99 27.47 17.18
N ARG A 608 -11.27 26.16 17.21
CA ARG A 608 -12.17 25.52 18.18
C ARG A 608 -11.62 25.46 19.61
N GLN A 609 -10.32 25.67 19.81
CA GLN A 609 -9.68 25.71 21.13
C GLN A 609 -9.90 27.03 21.90
N SER A 610 -10.42 28.09 21.25
CA SER A 610 -10.40 29.46 21.79
C SER A 610 -11.42 29.80 22.90
N THR A 611 -12.10 28.84 23.53
CA THR A 611 -13.16 29.11 24.50
C THR A 611 -13.06 28.37 25.84
N VAL A 612 -11.90 28.32 26.50
CA VAL A 612 -11.85 28.09 27.97
C VAL A 612 -10.67 28.84 28.56
N GLY A 613 -10.91 29.60 29.63
CA GLY A 613 -9.86 30.26 30.40
C GLY A 613 -9.33 29.31 31.46
N ASP A 614 -8.11 28.81 31.28
CA ASP A 614 -7.32 28.13 32.31
C ASP A 614 -5.82 28.38 32.10
N SER A 615 -5.02 27.99 33.10
CA SER A 615 -3.60 28.31 33.25
C SER A 615 -2.70 27.74 32.13
N ASP A 616 -1.49 28.27 31.97
CA ASP A 616 -0.61 27.96 30.82
C ASP A 616 -0.27 26.46 30.68
N GLY A 617 -0.21 25.70 31.78
CA GLY A 617 0.05 24.24 31.76
C GLY A 617 -1.16 23.39 31.36
N GLU A 618 -2.35 23.69 31.88
CA GLU A 618 -3.59 22.98 31.53
C GLU A 618 -4.00 23.22 30.06
N ARG A 619 -3.63 24.39 29.52
CA ARG A 619 -3.85 24.72 28.10
C ARG A 619 -3.03 23.83 27.16
N GLN A 620 -1.79 23.49 27.52
CA GLN A 620 -0.89 22.69 26.69
C GLN A 620 -1.30 21.20 26.64
N GLU A 621 -1.65 20.60 27.79
CA GLU A 621 -2.16 19.22 27.87
C GLU A 621 -3.54 19.05 27.21
N SER A 622 -4.41 20.06 27.31
CA SER A 622 -5.70 20.03 26.62
C SER A 622 -5.56 20.15 25.10
N ALA A 623 -4.58 20.93 24.61
CA ALA A 623 -4.35 21.14 23.18
C ALA A 623 -3.85 19.87 22.48
N ILE A 624 -2.86 19.18 23.07
CA ILE A 624 -2.30 17.93 22.53
C ILE A 624 -3.35 16.81 22.49
N LEU A 625 -4.12 16.65 23.56
CA LEU A 625 -5.15 15.60 23.65
C LEU A 625 -6.28 15.84 22.65
N LYS A 626 -6.73 17.08 22.50
CA LYS A 626 -7.75 17.45 21.50
C LYS A 626 -7.23 17.25 20.08
N LEU A 627 -6.03 17.75 19.77
CA LEU A 627 -5.43 17.54 18.45
C LEU A 627 -5.34 16.05 18.12
N ARG A 628 -4.90 15.22 19.06
CA ARG A 628 -4.85 13.77 18.88
C ARG A 628 -6.21 13.21 18.49
N ILE A 629 -7.25 13.53 19.26
CA ILE A 629 -8.60 13.01 19.03
C ILE A 629 -9.12 13.44 17.65
N PHE A 630 -8.93 14.70 17.28
CA PHE A 630 -9.39 15.23 15.99
C PHE A 630 -8.59 14.67 14.82
N LEU A 631 -7.26 14.58 14.95
CA LEU A 631 -6.41 14.06 13.89
C LEU A 631 -6.63 12.55 13.70
N ASP A 632 -6.76 11.79 14.79
CA ASP A 632 -7.12 10.38 14.76
C ASP A 632 -8.48 10.18 14.08
N ALA A 633 -9.50 10.93 14.50
CA ALA A 633 -10.84 10.86 13.90
C ALA A 633 -10.85 11.26 12.42
N TRP A 634 -10.11 12.30 12.03
CA TRP A 634 -10.01 12.74 10.64
C TRP A 634 -9.29 11.72 9.77
N LEU A 635 -8.12 11.24 10.21
CA LEU A 635 -7.33 10.25 9.47
C LEU A 635 -8.08 8.91 9.36
N GLN A 636 -8.77 8.47 10.41
CA GLN A 636 -9.65 7.30 10.34
C GLN A 636 -10.82 7.52 9.38
N ALA A 637 -11.45 8.70 9.39
CA ALA A 637 -12.51 9.04 8.45
C ALA A 637 -12.04 9.05 7.00
N CYS A 638 -10.76 9.36 6.76
CA CYS A 638 -10.13 9.33 5.45
C CYS A 638 -9.56 7.97 5.04
N ASP A 639 -9.81 6.90 5.82
CA ASP A 639 -9.17 5.57 5.66
C ASP A 639 -7.63 5.63 5.65
N ALA A 640 -7.08 6.71 6.21
CA ALA A 640 -5.65 6.97 6.26
C ALA A 640 -4.98 6.36 7.50
N LEU A 641 -5.77 5.91 8.47
CA LEU A 641 -5.34 5.27 9.72
C LEU A 641 -6.36 4.19 10.13
N GLY A 642 -5.95 2.92 10.26
CA GLY A 642 -6.85 1.82 10.65
C GLY A 642 -6.49 0.44 10.07
N ASN A 643 -7.06 -0.65 10.62
CA ASN A 643 -6.89 -2.05 10.18
C ASN A 643 -5.43 -2.48 9.87
N GLY A 644 -4.47 -2.10 10.72
CA GLY A 644 -3.06 -2.43 10.53
C GLY A 644 -2.33 -1.53 9.53
N ARG A 645 -2.93 -0.41 9.12
CA ARG A 645 -2.33 0.62 8.27
C ARG A 645 -2.16 1.93 9.02
N GLY A 646 -0.97 2.52 8.86
CA GLY A 646 -0.57 3.79 9.45
C GLY A 646 -0.22 3.73 10.94
N GLY A 647 0.02 4.89 11.55
CA GLY A 647 0.34 5.01 12.97
C GLY A 647 0.14 6.43 13.51
N LEU A 648 -0.20 6.56 14.79
CA LEU A 648 -0.29 7.85 15.47
C LEU A 648 0.31 7.75 16.87
N LEU A 649 1.29 8.59 17.16
CA LEU A 649 2.03 8.59 18.42
C LEU A 649 2.26 10.03 18.89
N ILE A 650 2.40 10.17 20.21
CA ILE A 650 2.72 11.44 20.86
C ILE A 650 3.98 11.25 21.67
N TYR A 651 4.96 12.10 21.40
CA TYR A 651 6.25 12.06 22.05
C TYR A 651 6.96 13.41 21.97
N ASP A 652 7.79 13.74 22.95
CA ASP A 652 8.67 14.93 22.89
C ASP A 652 9.93 14.53 22.10
N LEU A 653 9.91 14.71 20.77
CA LEU A 653 11.00 14.25 19.90
C LEU A 653 12.17 15.23 19.83
N ASN A 654 11.91 16.51 20.09
CA ASN A 654 12.93 17.55 20.02
C ASN A 654 13.48 17.95 21.41
N GLN A 655 12.94 17.37 22.48
CA GLN A 655 13.28 17.59 23.89
C GLN A 655 13.12 19.04 24.34
N ASP A 656 12.14 19.76 23.79
CA ASP A 656 11.81 21.11 24.24
C ASP A 656 10.87 21.13 25.46
N GLY A 657 10.40 19.96 25.91
CA GLY A 657 9.49 19.79 27.03
C GLY A 657 8.01 19.84 26.65
N LEU A 658 7.69 20.12 25.38
CA LEU A 658 6.35 20.02 24.80
C LEU A 658 6.19 18.67 24.09
N LYS A 659 4.95 18.29 23.78
CA LYS A 659 4.67 16.99 23.15
C LYS A 659 4.44 17.18 21.66
N ASP A 660 5.14 16.40 20.84
CA ASP A 660 4.97 16.41 19.39
C ASP A 660 3.98 15.34 18.95
N VAL A 661 3.40 15.54 17.77
CA VAL A 661 2.51 14.57 17.13
C VAL A 661 3.22 13.94 15.94
N ILE A 662 3.23 12.61 15.93
CA ILE A 662 3.81 11.78 14.88
C ILE A 662 2.66 11.00 14.26
N ALA A 663 2.36 11.27 13.00
CA ALA A 663 1.31 10.58 12.25
C ALA A 663 1.89 9.95 10.99
N MET A 664 1.51 8.72 10.71
CA MET A 664 1.88 8.00 9.49
C MET A 664 0.62 7.64 8.71
N PRO A 665 -0.04 8.61 8.05
CA PRO A 665 -1.20 8.30 7.25
C PRO A 665 -0.81 7.50 6.01
N SER A 666 -1.67 6.58 5.58
CA SER A 666 -1.48 5.80 4.35
C SER A 666 -2.68 5.91 3.41
N VAL A 667 -2.46 6.02 2.10
CA VAL A 667 -3.50 6.01 1.08
C VAL A 667 -3.30 4.80 0.19
N VAL A 668 -4.38 4.16 -0.23
CA VAL A 668 -4.31 3.08 -1.23
C VAL A 668 -4.57 3.64 -2.62
N SER A 669 -3.70 3.29 -3.56
CA SER A 669 -3.82 3.64 -4.97
C SER A 669 -3.36 2.49 -5.87
N ASP A 670 -3.81 2.48 -7.12
CA ASP A 670 -3.45 1.44 -8.10
C ASP A 670 -1.95 1.42 -8.44
N ASP A 671 -1.27 2.55 -8.25
CA ASP A 671 0.17 2.72 -8.49
C ASP A 671 1.02 2.57 -7.20
N GLY A 672 0.39 2.30 -6.05
CA GLY A 672 1.08 2.28 -4.77
C GLY A 672 1.95 1.05 -4.57
N TYR A 673 3.00 1.22 -3.77
CA TYR A 673 4.09 0.24 -3.68
C TYR A 673 4.01 -0.64 -2.43
N GLY A 674 3.01 -0.48 -1.56
CA GLY A 674 2.83 -1.31 -0.35
C GLY A 674 1.79 -2.42 -0.54
N PRO A 675 1.54 -3.23 0.50
CA PRO A 675 0.50 -4.25 0.47
C PRO A 675 -0.85 -3.66 0.02
N GLY A 676 -1.41 -4.22 -1.06
CA GLY A 676 -2.68 -3.74 -1.61
C GLY A 676 -2.63 -2.36 -2.27
N GLY A 677 -1.45 -1.85 -2.64
CA GLY A 677 -1.29 -0.55 -3.29
C GLY A 677 -1.16 0.62 -2.31
N ALA A 678 -0.75 0.36 -1.07
CA ALA A 678 -0.63 1.40 -0.04
C ALA A 678 0.66 2.22 -0.16
N ASP A 679 0.55 3.53 -0.12
CA ASP A 679 1.64 4.49 0.07
C ASP A 679 1.35 5.35 1.30
N GLY A 680 2.36 5.97 1.93
CA GLY A 680 2.14 6.75 3.15
C GLY A 680 2.94 8.05 3.25
N VAL A 681 2.76 8.77 4.35
CA VAL A 681 3.56 9.94 4.74
C VAL A 681 4.13 9.66 6.12
N VAL A 682 5.33 10.17 6.47
CA VAL A 682 5.68 10.39 7.89
C VAL A 682 5.49 11.86 8.20
N LEU A 683 4.49 12.18 9.02
CA LEU A 683 4.25 13.54 9.45
C LEU A 683 4.72 13.73 10.90
N ILE A 684 5.58 14.72 11.12
CA ILE A 684 5.95 15.18 12.47
C ILE A 684 5.56 16.64 12.63
N LEU A 685 4.78 16.90 13.66
CA LEU A 685 4.29 18.21 14.07
C LEU A 685 4.88 18.57 15.43
N HIS A 686 5.73 19.60 15.47
CA HIS A 686 6.25 20.11 16.74
C HIS A 686 5.25 21.02 17.41
N GLN A 687 4.99 20.81 18.71
CA GLN A 687 4.21 21.76 19.50
C GLN A 687 5.01 23.05 19.72
N GLN A 688 4.33 24.18 19.79
CA GLN A 688 4.91 25.49 20.06
C GLN A 688 4.43 25.99 21.43
N ASP A 689 5.16 26.94 22.03
CA ASP A 689 4.83 27.51 23.35
C ASP A 689 3.40 28.07 23.45
N ASP A 690 2.86 28.57 22.33
CA ASP A 690 1.51 29.12 22.24
C ASP A 690 0.40 28.05 22.12
N GLY A 691 0.77 26.77 22.13
CA GLY A 691 -0.10 25.61 21.95
C GLY A 691 -0.41 25.25 20.50
N SER A 692 0.12 26.02 19.52
CA SER A 692 0.01 25.68 18.10
C SER A 692 0.98 24.55 17.72
N PHE A 693 0.81 23.99 16.52
CA PHE A 693 1.67 22.94 16.01
C PHE A 693 2.24 23.31 14.64
N LYS A 694 3.51 22.99 14.42
CA LYS A 694 4.25 23.29 13.20
C LYS A 694 4.72 22.00 12.52
N PRO A 695 4.37 21.75 11.25
CA PRO A 695 4.95 20.64 10.51
C PRO A 695 6.43 20.88 10.25
N VAL A 696 7.27 19.90 10.61
CA VAL A 696 8.73 19.98 10.51
C VAL A 696 9.34 18.82 9.72
N TYR A 697 8.62 17.72 9.57
CA TYR A 697 9.04 16.56 8.78
C TYR A 697 7.82 15.95 8.08
N ALA A 698 7.93 15.73 6.77
CA ALA A 698 6.82 15.24 5.95
C ALA A 698 7.23 14.60 4.61
N PRO A 699 8.14 13.61 4.57
CA PRO A 699 8.39 12.89 3.33
C PRO A 699 7.17 12.05 2.93
N GLY A 700 6.85 12.05 1.64
CA GLY A 700 6.04 11.01 1.04
C GLY A 700 6.84 9.70 1.00
N ILE A 701 6.16 8.60 1.25
CA ILE A 701 6.73 7.26 1.26
C ILE A 701 5.97 6.40 0.26
N GLU A 702 6.72 5.82 -0.67
CA GLU A 702 6.26 4.68 -1.47
C GLU A 702 6.27 3.42 -0.59
N GLY A 703 5.12 2.77 -0.42
CA GLY A 703 4.94 1.65 0.51
C GLY A 703 4.20 2.01 1.80
N LEU A 704 3.90 0.99 2.61
CA LEU A 704 3.13 1.13 3.85
C LEU A 704 4.05 1.37 5.07
N PRO A 705 4.07 2.57 5.67
CA PRO A 705 4.79 2.81 6.91
C PRO A 705 4.02 2.35 8.14
N SER A 706 4.73 1.85 9.15
CA SER A 706 4.21 1.52 10.49
C SER A 706 5.24 1.87 11.56
N ILE A 707 4.80 2.53 12.62
CA ILE A 707 5.65 2.86 13.77
C ILE A 707 6.17 1.57 14.39
N LEU A 708 7.47 1.52 14.66
CA LEU A 708 8.15 0.37 15.23
C LEU A 708 8.55 0.61 16.68
N ALA A 709 9.22 1.73 16.98
CA ALA A 709 9.64 2.09 18.34
C ALA A 709 9.99 3.59 18.44
N ILE A 710 10.06 4.09 19.67
CA ILE A 710 10.77 5.34 20.01
C ILE A 710 11.68 5.05 21.19
N GLY A 711 12.92 5.54 21.14
CA GLY A 711 13.84 5.47 22.28
C GLY A 711 15.24 5.95 21.93
N ASP A 712 16.09 6.06 22.93
CA ASP A 712 17.50 6.43 22.78
C ASP A 712 18.30 5.19 22.36
N ALA A 713 18.62 5.12 21.07
CA ALA A 713 19.24 3.95 20.46
C ALA A 713 20.76 4.05 20.42
N ASP A 714 21.29 5.27 20.29
CA ASP A 714 22.73 5.51 20.20
C ASP A 714 23.37 5.89 21.55
N GLY A 715 22.55 6.12 22.57
CA GLY A 715 22.95 6.43 23.94
C GLY A 715 23.37 7.89 24.13
N ASP A 716 23.02 8.78 23.21
CA ASP A 716 23.37 10.20 23.28
C ASP A 716 22.37 11.03 24.11
N GLY A 717 21.31 10.38 24.59
CA GLY A 717 20.26 10.98 25.41
C GLY A 717 19.14 11.64 24.60
N ARG A 718 19.13 11.55 23.27
CA ARG A 718 18.04 12.02 22.39
C ARG A 718 17.17 10.86 21.93
N PRO A 719 15.89 11.11 21.61
CA PRO A 719 14.99 10.07 21.13
C PRO A 719 15.12 9.85 19.62
N GLU A 720 15.28 8.60 19.22
CA GLU A 720 15.15 8.17 17.83
C GLU A 720 13.74 7.64 17.57
N LEU A 721 13.14 8.04 16.45
CA LEU A 721 11.89 7.49 15.93
C LEU A 721 12.21 6.39 14.90
N PHE A 722 11.73 5.18 15.16
CA PHE A 722 11.85 4.03 14.26
C PHE A 722 10.51 3.68 13.62
N TRP A 723 10.53 3.44 12.32
CA TRP A 723 9.39 2.85 11.61
C TRP A 723 9.83 1.82 10.60
N GLN A 724 8.97 0.83 10.40
CA GLN A 724 9.11 -0.12 9.31
C GLN A 724 8.32 0.36 8.10
N LEU A 725 8.80 0.02 6.92
CA LEU A 725 8.22 0.33 5.64
C LEU A 725 8.14 -0.94 4.81
N GLU A 726 6.93 -1.35 4.47
CA GLU A 726 6.68 -2.50 3.63
C GLU A 726 6.41 -2.07 2.18
N ARG A 727 7.27 -2.52 1.26
CA ARG A 727 7.16 -2.29 -0.18
C ARG A 727 6.97 -3.60 -0.92
N CYS A 728 5.78 -3.82 -1.46
CA CYS A 728 5.41 -4.95 -2.27
C CYS A 728 5.40 -4.58 -3.75
N THR A 729 6.24 -5.25 -4.51
CA THR A 729 6.12 -5.23 -5.98
C THR A 729 5.58 -6.59 -6.43
N THR A 730 6.46 -7.55 -6.26
CA THR A 730 6.46 -8.83 -6.93
C THR A 730 6.74 -9.92 -5.86
N PHE A 731 7.35 -9.48 -4.76
CA PHE A 731 7.40 -9.95 -3.39
C PHE A 731 7.52 -8.68 -2.51
N CYS A 732 7.39 -8.81 -1.20
CA CYS A 732 7.47 -7.68 -0.26
C CYS A 732 8.87 -7.54 0.35
N LEU A 733 9.37 -6.31 0.39
CA LEU A 733 10.58 -5.90 1.11
C LEU A 733 10.17 -5.09 2.33
N LEU A 734 10.67 -5.47 3.50
CA LEU A 734 10.54 -4.69 4.73
C LEU A 734 11.83 -3.92 4.96
N THR A 735 11.73 -2.59 5.05
CA THR A 735 12.86 -1.69 5.37
C THR A 735 12.59 -0.99 6.70
N VAL A 736 13.61 -0.77 7.52
CA VAL A 736 13.49 0.08 8.70
C VAL A 736 14.21 1.39 8.47
N GLU A 737 13.53 2.47 8.84
CA GLU A 737 14.07 3.82 8.84
C GLU A 737 14.10 4.34 10.28
N ALA A 738 15.09 5.17 10.59
CA ALA A 738 15.26 5.76 11.90
C ALA A 738 15.78 7.18 11.78
N ILE A 739 15.19 8.11 12.53
CA ILE A 739 15.60 9.52 12.55
C ILE A 739 15.71 10.08 13.96
N THR A 740 16.61 11.03 14.16
CA THR A 740 16.75 11.82 15.39
C THR A 740 16.69 13.32 15.10
N TRP A 741 16.36 14.13 16.11
CA TRP A 741 16.34 15.59 15.97
C TRP A 741 17.73 16.19 16.21
N ASP A 742 18.24 16.95 15.24
CA ASP A 742 19.43 17.76 15.41
C ASP A 742 19.06 19.23 15.69
N SER A 743 19.24 19.65 16.95
CA SER A 743 18.99 21.01 17.40
C SER A 743 19.89 22.07 16.76
N LEU A 744 21.08 21.69 16.25
CA LEU A 744 22.01 22.63 15.60
C LEU A 744 21.54 22.99 14.19
N THR A 745 21.06 22.00 13.45
CA THR A 745 20.54 22.19 12.08
C THR A 745 19.03 22.43 12.05
N ALA A 746 18.35 22.24 13.18
CA ALA A 746 16.89 22.28 13.32
C ALA A 746 16.19 21.39 12.29
N ALA A 747 16.71 20.16 12.12
CA ALA A 747 16.22 19.19 11.16
C ALA A 747 16.38 17.75 11.69
N TYR A 748 15.53 16.86 11.19
CA TYR A 748 15.67 15.43 11.42
C TYR A 748 16.77 14.84 10.52
N GLN A 749 17.60 13.97 11.09
CA GLN A 749 18.69 13.27 10.38
C GLN A 749 18.52 11.76 10.52
N SER A 750 18.89 11.01 9.48
CA SER A 750 18.87 9.55 9.54
C SER A 750 19.97 9.03 10.47
N VAL A 751 19.60 8.10 11.33
CA VAL A 751 20.47 7.44 12.31
C VAL A 751 20.57 5.94 12.09
N ILE A 752 20.14 5.44 10.93
CA ILE A 752 20.33 4.06 10.51
C ILE A 752 21.07 4.00 9.17
N GLY A 753 22.04 3.09 9.05
CA GLY A 753 22.80 2.89 7.82
C GLY A 753 21.95 2.29 6.69
N GLN A 754 22.37 2.49 5.43
CA GLN A 754 21.67 1.89 4.29
C GLN A 754 21.68 0.35 4.36
N GLY A 755 20.65 -0.25 3.76
CA GLY A 755 20.53 -1.71 3.64
C GLY A 755 19.89 -2.39 4.84
N ALA A 756 19.21 -1.65 5.72
CA ALA A 756 18.32 -2.18 6.76
C ALA A 756 17.00 -2.72 6.14
N THR A 757 17.14 -3.66 5.21
CA THR A 757 16.06 -4.21 4.40
C THR A 757 16.11 -5.73 4.40
N ILE A 758 14.94 -6.37 4.49
CA ILE A 758 14.80 -7.83 4.43
C ILE A 758 13.61 -8.22 3.53
N ALA A 759 13.81 -9.24 2.69
CA ALA A 759 12.76 -9.78 1.82
C ALA A 759 11.85 -10.72 2.60
N GLU A 760 10.52 -10.57 2.42
CA GLU A 760 9.47 -11.40 3.04
C GLU A 760 9.75 -11.67 4.53
N GLY A 761 10.16 -10.62 5.24
CA GLY A 761 10.71 -10.72 6.58
C GLY A 761 9.95 -9.89 7.61
N THR A 762 10.38 -10.04 8.85
CA THR A 762 9.82 -9.35 10.02
C THR A 762 10.95 -8.65 10.78
N VAL A 763 10.61 -7.58 11.49
CA VAL A 763 11.53 -6.91 12.41
C VAL A 763 10.95 -6.90 13.83
N THR A 764 11.82 -7.13 14.81
CA THR A 764 11.52 -7.02 16.24
C THR A 764 12.53 -6.08 16.90
N VAL A 765 12.11 -5.38 17.94
CA VAL A 765 12.95 -4.41 18.66
C VAL A 765 13.20 -4.90 20.08
N ASP A 766 14.47 -4.98 20.45
CA ASP A 766 14.90 -5.22 21.82
C ASP A 766 15.01 -3.87 22.54
N ILE A 767 14.04 -3.56 23.40
CA ILE A 767 14.07 -2.39 24.27
C ILE A 767 14.57 -2.81 25.66
N VAL A 768 15.53 -2.07 26.20
CA VAL A 768 16.03 -2.24 27.56
C VAL A 768 15.71 -0.98 28.35
N GLU A 769 15.13 -1.13 29.54
CA GLU A 769 14.91 -0.01 30.45
C GLU A 769 16.27 0.45 31.01
N ASP A 770 16.56 1.75 30.89
CA ASP A 770 17.74 2.37 31.47
C ASP A 770 17.33 3.13 32.73
N GLU A 771 17.68 2.64 33.92
CA GLU A 771 17.37 3.32 35.19
C GLU A 771 18.04 4.70 35.32
N SER A 772 18.96 5.07 34.43
CA SER A 772 19.67 6.34 34.41
C SER A 772 19.12 7.37 33.42
N SER A 773 18.13 7.01 32.61
CA SER A 773 17.50 7.86 31.60
C SER A 773 15.98 7.72 31.64
N ASP A 774 15.25 8.81 31.41
CA ASP A 774 13.77 8.78 31.28
C ASP A 774 13.33 8.22 29.91
N LEU A 775 14.29 7.89 29.02
CA LEU A 775 14.06 7.33 27.69
C LEU A 775 14.25 5.79 27.69
N PRO A 776 13.35 5.02 27.06
CA PRO A 776 13.62 3.62 26.79
C PRO A 776 14.83 3.50 25.86
N ARG A 777 15.74 2.56 26.14
CA ARG A 777 16.93 2.36 25.30
C ARG A 777 16.62 1.33 24.22
N VAL A 778 16.69 1.72 22.95
CA VAL A 778 16.57 0.78 21.83
C VAL A 778 17.92 0.09 21.66
N HIS A 779 18.04 -1.13 22.18
CA HIS A 779 19.32 -1.81 22.24
C HIS A 779 19.66 -2.49 20.91
N ARG A 780 18.68 -3.16 20.28
CA ARG A 780 18.89 -3.91 19.01
C ARG A 780 17.62 -3.97 18.17
N LEU A 781 17.80 -4.04 16.85
CA LEU A 781 16.78 -4.44 15.89
C LEU A 781 17.13 -5.84 15.35
N TRP A 782 16.16 -6.75 15.37
CA TRP A 782 16.28 -8.12 14.91
C TRP A 782 15.43 -8.33 13.65
N PHE A 783 16.08 -8.54 12.52
CA PHE A 783 15.43 -8.86 11.25
C PHE A 783 15.46 -10.37 11.04
N SER A 784 14.34 -10.96 10.59
CA SER A 784 14.25 -12.39 10.23
C SER A 784 13.45 -12.57 8.94
N GLY A 785 13.99 -13.32 7.97
CA GLY A 785 13.40 -13.46 6.63
C GLY A 785 14.46 -13.83 5.60
N GLY A 786 14.46 -13.15 4.45
CA GLY A 786 15.50 -13.29 3.42
C GLY A 786 15.18 -14.33 2.34
N VAL A 787 13.91 -14.64 2.10
CA VAL A 787 13.49 -15.57 1.04
C VAL A 787 12.24 -15.04 0.33
N SER A 788 12.41 -14.50 -0.88
CA SER A 788 11.31 -13.96 -1.70
C SER A 788 10.41 -15.03 -2.33
N GLY A 789 10.83 -16.30 -2.31
CA GLY A 789 10.07 -17.43 -2.89
C GLY A 789 10.05 -17.46 -4.43
N ARG A 790 10.87 -16.64 -5.09
CA ARG A 790 10.97 -16.58 -6.55
C ARG A 790 12.02 -17.53 -7.11
N GLU A 791 11.80 -18.02 -8.33
CA GLU A 791 12.81 -18.72 -9.15
C GLU A 791 13.89 -17.77 -9.71
N GLU A 792 14.21 -16.68 -9.00
CA GLU A 792 15.25 -15.74 -9.43
C GLU A 792 16.65 -16.30 -9.10
N LYS A 793 17.68 -15.77 -9.78
CA LYS A 793 19.09 -16.04 -9.52
C LYS A 793 19.50 -15.51 -8.13
N GLY A 794 19.23 -16.28 -7.09
CA GLY A 794 19.53 -15.87 -5.72
C GLY A 794 19.63 -17.04 -4.76
N LEU A 795 20.30 -16.79 -3.64
CA LEU A 795 20.39 -17.76 -2.55
C LEU A 795 19.02 -17.86 -1.87
N VAL A 796 18.50 -19.07 -1.71
CA VAL A 796 17.20 -19.32 -1.04
C VAL A 796 17.48 -19.79 0.39
N ILE A 797 18.13 -18.94 1.18
CA ILE A 797 18.53 -19.25 2.55
C ILE A 797 17.92 -18.18 3.47
N PRO A 798 17.02 -18.55 4.38
CA PRO A 798 16.54 -17.60 5.37
C PRO A 798 17.68 -17.25 6.33
N HIS A 799 17.71 -15.99 6.75
CA HIS A 799 18.73 -15.45 7.62
C HIS A 799 18.15 -14.48 8.63
N THR A 800 18.99 -14.16 9.62
CA THR A 800 18.72 -13.20 10.67
C THR A 800 19.80 -12.13 10.66
N GLU A 801 19.40 -10.88 10.88
CA GLU A 801 20.30 -9.74 11.01
C GLU A 801 20.07 -9.02 12.34
N ILE A 802 21.16 -8.55 12.96
CA ILE A 802 21.06 -7.73 14.18
C ILE A 802 21.74 -6.39 13.91
N TRP A 803 20.97 -5.33 14.16
CA TRP A 803 21.40 -3.95 14.01
C TRP A 803 21.41 -3.26 15.38
N TYR A 804 22.45 -2.49 15.66
CA TYR A 804 22.53 -1.67 16.87
C TYR A 804 23.53 -0.53 16.67
N SER A 805 23.53 0.44 17.60
CA SER A 805 24.55 1.50 17.65
C SER A 805 25.69 1.10 18.57
N MET A 806 26.91 1.49 18.20
CA MET A 806 28.06 1.49 19.10
C MET A 806 28.56 2.92 19.30
N ASP A 807 28.68 3.33 20.56
CA ASP A 807 29.32 4.58 20.99
C ASP A 807 28.75 5.85 20.32
N GLY A 808 27.42 5.97 20.19
CA GLY A 808 26.77 7.17 19.62
C GLY A 808 26.83 7.27 18.09
N SER A 809 27.13 6.17 17.39
CA SER A 809 27.13 6.14 15.92
C SER A 809 25.77 5.71 15.35
N PRO A 810 25.45 6.05 14.09
CA PRO A 810 24.24 5.53 13.45
C PRO A 810 24.17 4.00 13.53
N LEU A 811 22.98 3.44 13.73
CA LEU A 811 22.74 2.01 13.78
C LEU A 811 23.24 1.34 12.50
N ARG A 812 23.96 0.24 12.66
CA ARG A 812 24.51 -0.53 11.54
C ARG A 812 24.29 -2.01 11.78
N ARG A 813 24.39 -2.79 10.70
CA ARG A 813 24.39 -4.24 10.78
C ARG A 813 25.66 -4.74 11.45
N HIS A 814 25.49 -5.46 12.54
CA HIS A 814 26.61 -6.07 13.26
C HIS A 814 26.69 -7.57 13.02
N THR A 815 25.56 -8.24 12.81
CA THR A 815 25.54 -9.68 12.54
C THR A 815 24.62 -10.01 11.38
N TRP A 816 25.01 -11.06 10.67
CA TRP A 816 24.20 -11.72 9.64
C TRP A 816 24.45 -13.22 9.80
N SER A 817 23.40 -13.98 10.07
CA SER A 817 23.50 -15.40 10.45
C SER A 817 22.39 -16.24 9.82
N TYR A 818 22.70 -17.50 9.55
CA TYR A 818 21.82 -18.47 8.90
C TYR A 818 22.11 -19.86 9.46
N ASP A 819 21.21 -20.80 9.22
CA ASP A 819 21.40 -22.18 9.67
C ASP A 819 22.47 -22.90 8.84
N ARG A 820 23.72 -22.91 9.34
CA ARG A 820 24.84 -23.62 8.71
C ARG A 820 24.62 -25.14 8.61
N ALA A 821 23.66 -25.72 9.33
CA ALA A 821 23.34 -27.15 9.27
C ALA A 821 22.40 -27.52 8.11
N ASN A 822 21.84 -26.54 7.40
CA ASN A 822 21.01 -26.77 6.23
C ASN A 822 21.88 -27.26 5.04
N ASP A 823 21.43 -28.31 4.33
CA ASP A 823 22.13 -28.90 3.19
C ASP A 823 22.42 -27.90 2.05
N ALA A 824 21.65 -26.82 1.94
CA ALA A 824 21.84 -25.73 0.97
C ALA A 824 22.83 -24.64 1.45
N SER A 825 23.41 -24.76 2.65
CA SER A 825 24.28 -23.75 3.28
C SER A 825 25.79 -23.97 3.03
N ASN A 826 26.15 -24.87 2.12
CA ASN A 826 27.53 -25.13 1.71
C ASN A 826 28.05 -24.17 0.63
N CYS A 827 27.38 -23.04 0.40
CA CYS A 827 27.81 -22.02 -0.57
C CYS A 827 28.91 -21.12 0.03
N LEU A 828 29.98 -20.90 -0.74
CA LEU A 828 31.10 -20.02 -0.38
C LEU A 828 30.65 -18.56 -0.18
N GLY A 829 29.75 -18.07 -1.03
CA GLY A 829 29.19 -16.72 -0.95
C GLY A 829 28.54 -16.40 0.40
N LEU A 830 27.79 -17.35 0.99
CA LEU A 830 27.18 -17.18 2.31
C LEU A 830 28.22 -16.97 3.42
N ARG A 831 29.38 -17.65 3.34
CA ARG A 831 30.48 -17.45 4.29
C ARG A 831 31.15 -16.09 4.09
N LEU A 832 31.23 -15.60 2.86
CA LEU A 832 31.77 -14.28 2.56
C LEU A 832 30.85 -13.15 2.99
N ILE A 833 29.52 -13.31 2.90
CA ILE A 833 28.55 -12.35 3.46
C ILE A 833 28.80 -12.21 4.97
N GLU A 834 28.83 -13.33 5.70
CA GLU A 834 29.09 -13.34 7.14
C GLU A 834 30.43 -12.68 7.51
N ALA A 835 31.52 -13.04 6.81
CA ALA A 835 32.84 -12.43 7.01
C ALA A 835 32.85 -10.92 6.71
N ASN A 836 32.15 -10.50 5.66
CA ASN A 836 32.07 -9.10 5.26
C ASN A 836 31.25 -8.26 6.26
N ILE A 837 30.16 -8.81 6.81
CA ILE A 837 29.41 -8.14 7.88
C ILE A 837 30.26 -8.02 9.15
N ALA A 838 30.98 -9.08 9.52
CA ALA A 838 31.92 -8.99 10.64
C ALA A 838 32.99 -7.91 10.41
N LEU A 839 33.53 -7.80 9.19
CA LEU A 839 34.49 -6.76 8.82
C LEU A 839 33.89 -5.35 8.92
N GLN A 840 32.68 -5.14 8.40
CA GLN A 840 31.97 -3.86 8.46
C GLN A 840 31.62 -3.46 9.91
N SER A 841 31.26 -4.45 10.74
CA SER A 841 30.92 -4.24 12.15
C SER A 841 32.10 -3.76 13.01
N ALA A 842 33.34 -3.98 12.57
CA ALA A 842 34.53 -3.53 13.31
C ALA A 842 34.62 -2.00 13.41
N GLY A 843 34.02 -1.25 12.47
CA GLY A 843 33.86 0.19 12.57
C GLY A 843 35.15 1.05 12.45
N PRO A 844 35.00 2.38 12.65
CA PRO A 844 36.06 3.41 12.60
C PRO A 844 37.25 3.22 13.53
N GLU A 845 36.95 2.83 14.78
CA GLU A 845 37.91 2.73 15.88
C GLU A 845 38.31 1.27 16.17
N GLY A 846 37.75 0.31 15.41
CA GLY A 846 38.18 -1.08 15.30
C GLY A 846 38.89 -1.64 16.52
N ASN A 847 38.14 -2.13 17.52
CA ASN A 847 38.75 -3.02 18.50
C ASN A 847 39.39 -4.19 17.74
N ARG A 848 40.68 -4.47 17.95
CA ARG A 848 41.42 -5.57 17.30
C ARG A 848 40.67 -6.91 17.37
N ALA A 849 39.86 -7.10 18.40
CA ALA A 849 38.98 -8.25 18.55
C ALA A 849 38.01 -8.42 17.37
N SER A 850 37.42 -7.34 16.85
CA SER A 850 36.44 -7.37 15.75
C SER A 850 37.10 -7.68 14.41
N TYR A 851 38.29 -7.11 14.14
CA TYR A 851 39.07 -7.51 12.96
C TYR A 851 39.56 -8.96 13.04
N ALA A 852 39.90 -9.45 14.24
CA ALA A 852 40.26 -10.85 14.43
C ALA A 852 39.10 -11.79 14.06
N THR A 853 37.86 -11.47 14.42
CA THR A 853 36.68 -12.25 14.01
C THR A 853 36.53 -12.31 12.49
N ALA A 854 36.66 -11.17 11.80
CA ALA A 854 36.60 -11.13 10.34
C ALA A 854 37.74 -11.94 9.70
N ILE A 855 38.96 -11.87 10.25
CA ILE A 855 40.11 -12.68 9.79
C ILE A 855 39.80 -14.17 9.89
N GLU A 856 39.30 -14.64 11.04
CA GLU A 856 38.96 -16.05 11.23
C GLU A 856 37.86 -16.50 10.25
N LEU A 857 36.84 -15.68 10.00
CA LEU A 857 35.77 -16.00 9.05
C LEU A 857 36.27 -16.06 7.59
N TYR A 858 37.16 -15.14 7.18
CA TYR A 858 37.76 -15.20 5.84
C TYR A 858 38.68 -16.42 5.69
N LYS A 859 39.45 -16.78 6.72
CA LYS A 859 40.26 -18.00 6.72
C LYS A 859 39.38 -19.25 6.67
N ASP A 860 38.33 -19.34 7.48
CA ASP A 860 37.36 -20.44 7.48
C ASP A 860 36.73 -20.64 6.09
N ALA A 861 36.34 -19.54 5.42
CA ALA A 861 35.80 -19.57 4.06
C ALA A 861 36.82 -20.07 3.01
N LEU A 862 38.10 -19.74 3.18
CA LEU A 862 39.16 -20.15 2.26
C LEU A 862 39.63 -21.60 2.50
N GLU A 863 39.71 -22.03 3.75
CA GLU A 863 40.28 -23.32 4.17
C GLU A 863 39.25 -24.47 4.15
N SER A 864 37.96 -24.16 4.19
CA SER A 864 36.89 -25.16 4.20
C SER A 864 36.80 -25.91 2.86
N PRO A 865 37.05 -27.24 2.82
CA PRO A 865 37.07 -28.02 1.59
C PRO A 865 35.67 -28.37 1.06
N ASP A 866 34.65 -28.28 1.91
CA ASP A 866 33.28 -28.69 1.60
C ASP A 866 32.44 -27.55 1.00
N LEU A 867 32.97 -26.32 0.98
CA LEU A 867 32.28 -25.17 0.38
C LEU A 867 32.34 -25.25 -1.14
N GLN A 868 31.19 -24.99 -1.76
CA GLN A 868 31.01 -25.01 -3.21
C GLN A 868 30.64 -23.60 -3.71
N PRO A 869 30.82 -23.33 -5.01
CA PRO A 869 30.18 -22.20 -5.67
C PRO A 869 28.66 -22.26 -5.45
N CYS A 870 28.03 -21.10 -5.38
CA CYS A 870 26.63 -20.95 -4.98
C CYS A 870 25.66 -21.41 -6.08
N SER A 871 26.17 -21.82 -7.24
CA SER A 871 25.45 -22.45 -8.35
C SER A 871 24.35 -21.57 -8.92
N VAL A 872 24.67 -20.29 -9.10
CA VAL A 872 23.74 -19.32 -9.68
C VAL A 872 23.60 -19.60 -11.18
N GLN A 873 22.37 -19.73 -11.68
CA GLN A 873 22.12 -20.16 -13.07
C GLN A 873 22.83 -19.25 -14.09
N GLY A 874 23.74 -19.82 -14.87
CA GLY A 874 24.40 -19.15 -16.00
C GLY A 874 25.84 -18.70 -15.76
N THR A 875 26.38 -18.83 -14.55
CA THR A 875 27.80 -18.58 -14.24
C THR A 875 28.57 -19.90 -14.26
N ASN A 876 29.80 -19.88 -14.78
CA ASN A 876 30.67 -21.06 -14.74
C ASN A 876 31.12 -21.30 -13.29
N PRO A 877 30.85 -22.47 -12.67
CA PRO A 877 31.21 -22.73 -11.27
C PRO A 877 32.69 -22.51 -10.95
N GLU A 878 33.59 -22.84 -11.87
CA GLU A 878 35.04 -22.64 -11.66
C GLU A 878 35.42 -21.15 -11.64
N GLU A 879 34.74 -20.35 -12.48
CA GLU A 879 34.94 -18.90 -12.56
C GLU A 879 34.35 -18.19 -11.34
N GLU A 880 33.16 -18.61 -10.91
CA GLU A 880 32.51 -18.15 -9.69
C GLU A 880 33.40 -18.44 -8.47
N GLU A 881 33.92 -19.66 -8.35
CA GLU A 881 34.83 -20.03 -7.26
C GLU A 881 36.08 -19.15 -7.24
N ALA A 882 36.70 -18.94 -8.40
CA ALA A 882 37.91 -18.13 -8.52
C ALA A 882 37.67 -16.67 -8.13
N LEU A 883 36.53 -16.09 -8.52
CA LEU A 883 36.14 -14.72 -8.18
C LEU A 883 35.84 -14.58 -6.67
N LEU A 884 35.07 -15.50 -6.09
CA LEU A 884 34.72 -15.46 -4.67
C LEU A 884 35.96 -15.69 -3.77
N ARG A 885 36.82 -16.66 -4.10
CA ARG A 885 38.08 -16.88 -3.38
C ARG A 885 39.05 -15.72 -3.57
N GLY A 886 39.08 -15.11 -4.75
CA GLY A 886 39.86 -13.90 -5.02
C GLY A 886 39.42 -12.74 -4.13
N LEU A 887 38.10 -12.49 -4.04
CA LEU A 887 37.51 -11.48 -3.16
C LEU A 887 37.87 -11.74 -1.69
N ALA A 888 37.73 -12.99 -1.24
CA ALA A 888 38.05 -13.39 0.13
C ALA A 888 39.52 -13.12 0.48
N ASN A 889 40.44 -13.48 -0.41
CA ASN A 889 41.88 -13.23 -0.25
C ASN A 889 42.21 -11.73 -0.26
N PHE A 890 41.62 -10.97 -1.18
CA PHE A 890 41.79 -9.51 -1.21
C PHE A 890 41.35 -8.88 0.13
N ARG A 891 40.16 -9.25 0.62
CA ARG A 891 39.65 -8.81 1.93
C ARG A 891 40.55 -9.24 3.08
N LEU A 892 41.05 -10.47 3.06
CA LEU A 892 41.95 -10.99 4.09
C LEU A 892 43.25 -10.17 4.17
N VAL A 893 43.86 -9.82 3.03
CA VAL A 893 45.03 -8.92 2.99
C VAL A 893 44.70 -7.55 3.61
N GLN A 894 43.53 -6.97 3.29
CA GLN A 894 43.10 -5.69 3.86
C GLN A 894 42.98 -5.78 5.38
N VAL A 895 42.21 -6.75 5.89
CA VAL A 895 41.91 -6.85 7.32
C VAL A 895 43.13 -7.25 8.15
N LEU A 896 44.01 -8.12 7.65
CA LEU A 896 45.29 -8.42 8.31
C LEU A 896 46.14 -7.16 8.45
N THR A 897 46.20 -6.35 7.39
CA THR A 897 46.96 -5.09 7.41
C THR A 897 46.36 -4.08 8.40
N LEU A 898 45.04 -3.92 8.39
CA LEU A 898 44.30 -3.05 9.32
C LEU A 898 44.44 -3.51 10.78
N ASN A 899 44.50 -4.83 11.01
CA ASN A 899 44.73 -5.42 12.34
C ASN A 899 46.20 -5.42 12.77
N SER A 900 47.07 -4.66 12.10
CA SER A 900 48.52 -4.59 12.37
C SER A 900 49.30 -5.90 12.16
N GLN A 901 48.77 -6.85 11.39
CA GLN A 901 49.40 -8.12 11.01
C GLN A 901 50.02 -8.03 9.59
N ARG A 902 50.75 -6.95 9.31
CA ARG A 902 51.31 -6.68 7.98
C ARG A 902 52.20 -7.80 7.44
N SER A 903 53.05 -8.39 8.28
CA SER A 903 53.93 -9.49 7.84
C SER A 903 53.15 -10.72 7.37
N GLU A 904 51.97 -10.96 7.95
CA GLU A 904 51.08 -12.04 7.54
C GLU A 904 50.38 -11.69 6.22
N ALA A 905 49.95 -10.42 6.06
CA ALA A 905 49.40 -9.91 4.81
C ALA A 905 50.41 -9.97 3.65
N GLU A 906 51.68 -9.59 3.90
CA GLU A 906 52.79 -9.67 2.94
C GLU A 906 53.08 -11.12 2.54
N SER A 907 53.13 -12.03 3.52
CA SER A 907 53.34 -13.47 3.24
C SER A 907 52.18 -14.09 2.47
N LEU A 908 50.94 -13.69 2.76
CA LEU A 908 49.77 -14.13 2.01
C LEU A 908 49.84 -13.62 0.57
N LEU A 909 50.15 -12.34 0.37
CA LEU A 909 50.29 -11.75 -0.97
C LEU A 909 51.39 -12.43 -1.79
N GLU A 910 52.56 -12.71 -1.20
CA GLU A 910 53.64 -13.44 -1.88
C GLU A 910 53.16 -14.81 -2.37
N THR A 911 52.40 -15.53 -1.55
CA THR A 911 51.79 -16.81 -1.94
C THR A 911 50.80 -16.64 -3.10
N LEU A 912 49.93 -15.62 -3.04
CA LEU A 912 48.95 -15.34 -4.09
C LEU A 912 49.60 -14.92 -5.42
N GLU A 913 50.70 -14.17 -5.37
CA GLU A 913 51.48 -13.78 -6.55
C GLU A 913 52.23 -14.96 -7.16
N GLU A 914 52.67 -15.94 -6.36
CA GLU A 914 53.28 -17.18 -6.85
C GLU A 914 52.25 -18.14 -7.48
N GLU A 915 51.10 -18.34 -6.83
CA GLU A 915 50.09 -19.31 -7.26
C GLU A 915 49.14 -18.77 -8.34
N HIS A 916 48.79 -17.48 -8.26
CA HIS A 916 47.75 -16.84 -9.08
C HIS A 916 48.16 -15.44 -9.58
N PRO A 917 49.28 -15.29 -10.31
CA PRO A 917 49.81 -13.98 -10.73
C PRO A 917 48.90 -13.20 -11.68
N GLU A 918 48.02 -13.88 -12.42
CA GLU A 918 47.11 -13.25 -13.38
C GLU A 918 45.74 -12.87 -12.75
N ASN A 919 45.53 -13.17 -11.46
CA ASN A 919 44.27 -12.86 -10.79
C ASN A 919 44.18 -11.36 -10.44
N ARG A 920 43.14 -10.69 -10.95
CA ARG A 920 42.92 -9.25 -10.75
C ARG A 920 42.70 -8.85 -9.29
N TYR A 921 42.22 -9.76 -8.45
CA TYR A 921 42.16 -9.53 -7.00
C TYR A 921 43.55 -9.56 -6.35
N THR A 922 44.46 -10.40 -6.83
CA THR A 922 45.86 -10.42 -6.39
C THR A 922 46.56 -9.10 -6.76
N GLU A 923 46.36 -8.63 -7.99
CA GLU A 923 46.85 -7.32 -8.44
C GLU A 923 46.30 -6.19 -7.55
N ALA A 924 44.99 -6.19 -7.28
CA ALA A 924 44.36 -5.23 -6.38
C ALA A 924 44.94 -5.31 -4.95
N ALA A 925 45.18 -6.51 -4.42
CA ALA A 925 45.75 -6.71 -3.09
C ALA A 925 47.16 -6.10 -3.00
N GLY A 926 48.01 -6.35 -4.00
CA GLY A 926 49.36 -5.79 -4.07
C GLY A 926 49.36 -4.27 -4.20
N ALA A 927 48.53 -3.72 -5.10
CA ALA A 927 48.40 -2.27 -5.28
C ALA A 927 47.85 -1.58 -4.01
N TRP A 928 46.87 -2.18 -3.35
CA TRP A 928 46.30 -1.66 -2.10
C TRP A 928 47.34 -1.68 -0.98
N LEU A 929 48.04 -2.79 -0.78
CA LEU A 929 49.05 -2.94 0.28
C LEU A 929 50.23 -1.97 0.07
N ALA A 930 50.67 -1.79 -1.17
CA ALA A 930 51.70 -0.82 -1.53
C ALA A 930 51.25 0.63 -1.23
N ALA A 931 50.02 0.99 -1.61
CA ALA A 931 49.46 2.31 -1.34
C ALA A 931 49.31 2.57 0.17
N TYR A 932 48.80 1.61 0.93
CA TYR A 932 48.67 1.70 2.38
C TYR A 932 50.03 1.77 3.10
N THR A 933 51.04 1.08 2.57
CA THR A 933 52.41 1.12 3.14
C THR A 933 53.07 2.49 2.92
N SER A 934 52.80 3.10 1.76
CA SER A 934 53.23 4.47 1.44
C SER A 934 52.54 5.51 2.33
N VAL A 935 51.20 5.43 2.40
CA VAL A 935 50.36 6.31 3.20
C VAL A 935 49.40 5.43 3.99
N PRO A 936 49.55 5.29 5.33
CA PRO A 936 48.71 4.47 6.20
C PRO A 936 47.27 5.01 6.31
N ASN A 937 46.57 5.03 5.19
CA ASN A 937 45.24 5.57 5.02
C ASN A 937 44.46 4.60 4.11
N PRO A 938 43.46 3.89 4.65
CA PRO A 938 42.72 2.89 3.90
C PRO A 938 41.85 3.50 2.79
N VAL A 939 41.37 4.74 2.97
CA VAL A 939 40.63 5.47 1.93
C VAL A 939 41.54 5.77 0.74
N ALA A 940 42.76 6.26 1.00
CA ALA A 940 43.74 6.53 -0.06
C ALA A 940 44.18 5.25 -0.77
N ALA A 941 44.35 4.14 -0.02
CA ALA A 941 44.66 2.84 -0.59
C ALA A 941 43.51 2.29 -1.46
N CYS A 942 42.26 2.47 -1.04
CA CYS A 942 41.09 2.12 -1.86
C CYS A 942 40.97 2.98 -3.12
N ALA A 943 41.30 4.27 -3.04
CA ALA A 943 41.37 5.16 -4.20
C ALA A 943 42.33 4.61 -5.26
N ALA A 944 43.49 4.11 -4.82
CA ALA A 944 44.56 3.65 -5.68
C ALA A 944 44.22 2.38 -6.47
N VAL A 945 43.26 1.57 -6.00
CA VAL A 945 42.83 0.34 -6.66
C VAL A 945 41.50 0.46 -7.39
N MET A 946 40.82 1.61 -7.29
CA MET A 946 39.49 1.79 -7.86
C MET A 946 39.46 1.57 -9.39
N SER A 947 40.52 1.96 -10.11
CA SER A 947 40.62 1.72 -11.56
C SER A 947 40.60 0.24 -11.92
N ILE A 948 41.15 -0.63 -11.06
CA ILE A 948 41.16 -2.08 -11.27
C ILE A 948 39.72 -2.62 -11.28
N PHE A 949 38.89 -2.17 -10.34
CA PHE A 949 37.48 -2.56 -10.25
C PHE A 949 36.59 -1.92 -11.33
N LEU A 950 36.95 -0.73 -11.82
CA LEU A 950 36.29 -0.09 -12.96
C LEU A 950 36.58 -0.84 -14.27
N ASP A 951 37.81 -1.30 -14.46
CA ASP A 951 38.24 -2.02 -15.66
C ASP A 951 37.80 -3.50 -15.67
N SER A 952 37.45 -4.05 -14.50
CA SER A 952 37.07 -5.45 -14.30
C SER A 952 35.79 -5.55 -13.44
N PRO A 953 34.61 -5.25 -14.02
CA PRO A 953 33.35 -5.20 -13.27
C PRO A 953 32.93 -6.55 -12.68
N GLU A 954 33.36 -7.66 -13.26
CA GLU A 954 33.12 -9.02 -12.77
C GLU A 954 33.59 -9.22 -11.31
N LEU A 955 34.57 -8.43 -10.86
CA LEU A 955 35.06 -8.48 -9.49
C LEU A 955 33.96 -8.11 -8.50
N TRP A 956 33.21 -7.01 -8.73
CA TRP A 956 32.17 -6.59 -7.79
C TRP A 956 30.79 -7.20 -8.10
N GLN A 957 30.48 -7.43 -9.38
CA GLN A 957 29.22 -7.99 -9.82
C GLN A 957 28.98 -9.43 -9.34
N ILE A 958 30.05 -10.19 -9.02
CA ILE A 958 29.90 -11.58 -8.53
C ILE A 958 29.04 -11.68 -7.27
N THR A 959 28.97 -10.60 -6.48
CA THR A 959 28.14 -10.55 -5.26
C THR A 959 26.68 -10.16 -5.53
N GLU A 960 26.35 -9.64 -6.73
CA GLU A 960 24.97 -9.37 -7.14
C GLU A 960 24.23 -10.67 -7.51
N GLU A 961 24.96 -11.72 -7.90
CA GLU A 961 24.41 -13.05 -8.18
C GLU A 961 23.83 -13.74 -6.93
N PHE A 962 24.05 -13.18 -5.73
CA PHE A 962 23.37 -13.63 -4.51
C PHE A 962 21.86 -13.27 -4.49
N GLY A 963 21.41 -12.44 -5.43
CA GLY A 963 20.02 -12.05 -5.63
C GLY A 963 19.58 -10.89 -4.73
N ARG A 964 18.30 -10.51 -4.85
CA ARG A 964 17.69 -9.42 -4.05
C ARG A 964 17.47 -9.79 -2.59
N ASP A 965 17.57 -11.08 -2.27
CA ASP A 965 17.32 -11.61 -0.93
C ASP A 965 18.52 -11.44 0.01
N HIS A 966 19.73 -11.22 -0.54
CA HIS A 966 20.98 -11.23 0.21
C HIS A 966 21.82 -9.96 -0.05
N PRO A 967 22.62 -9.48 0.93
CA PRO A 967 23.45 -8.31 0.73
C PRO A 967 24.51 -8.50 -0.37
N SER A 968 24.55 -7.59 -1.35
CA SER A 968 25.58 -7.50 -2.37
C SER A 968 26.54 -6.33 -2.11
N LEU A 969 27.72 -6.36 -2.74
CA LEU A 969 28.69 -5.27 -2.72
C LEU A 969 28.60 -4.48 -4.02
N ASN A 970 28.40 -3.18 -3.93
CA ASN A 970 28.63 -2.30 -5.06
C ASN A 970 30.14 -2.10 -5.31
N MET A 971 30.49 -1.56 -6.47
CA MET A 971 31.89 -1.29 -6.87
C MET A 971 32.73 -0.58 -5.80
N ARG A 972 32.15 0.39 -5.06
CA ARG A 972 32.88 1.13 -4.02
C ARG A 972 33.04 0.32 -2.73
N GLN A 973 32.09 -0.56 -2.45
CA GLN A 973 32.10 -1.41 -1.26
C GLN A 973 33.09 -2.56 -1.36
N VAL A 974 33.51 -2.99 -2.56
CA VAL A 974 34.50 -4.07 -2.74
C VAL A 974 35.84 -3.77 -2.10
N CYS A 975 36.23 -2.50 -1.97
CA CYS A 975 37.40 -2.11 -1.18
C CYS A 975 36.99 -1.56 0.18
N TYR A 976 37.47 -2.16 1.26
CA TYR A 976 37.03 -1.79 2.61
C TYR A 976 37.84 -0.59 3.10
N ALA A 977 37.15 0.49 3.45
CA ALA A 977 37.73 1.65 4.10
C ALA A 977 36.90 2.01 5.35
N PRO A 978 37.45 1.89 6.56
CA PRO A 978 36.86 2.45 7.77
C PRO A 978 36.66 3.97 7.59
N ASN A 979 35.53 4.52 8.04
CA ASN A 979 35.19 5.97 8.01
C ASN A 979 34.83 6.62 6.68
N SER A 980 34.55 5.91 5.59
CA SER A 980 34.11 6.62 4.38
C SER A 980 32.73 7.27 4.55
N GLY A 981 31.82 6.70 5.34
CA GLY A 981 30.39 7.00 5.14
C GLY A 981 29.96 6.61 3.72
N GLU A 982 28.67 6.62 3.44
CA GLU A 982 28.18 6.32 2.08
C GLU A 982 28.22 7.55 1.17
N ASP A 983 28.41 8.75 1.74
CA ASP A 983 28.55 10.03 1.05
C ASP A 983 29.99 10.40 0.61
N PHE A 984 30.96 9.48 0.70
CA PHE A 984 32.32 9.79 0.24
C PHE A 984 32.36 9.86 -1.30
N GLU A 985 32.26 11.07 -1.85
CA GLU A 985 32.67 11.36 -3.21
C GLU A 985 34.18 11.16 -3.34
N PHE A 986 34.61 10.11 -4.06
CA PHE A 986 35.89 10.19 -4.78
C PHE A 986 35.73 11.30 -5.81
N ARG A 987 36.04 12.55 -5.43
CA ARG A 987 36.32 13.58 -6.42
C ARG A 987 37.57 13.11 -7.16
N LEU A 988 37.37 12.46 -8.29
CA LEU A 988 38.37 12.34 -9.34
C LEU A 988 38.69 13.77 -9.77
N THR A 989 39.62 14.42 -9.08
CA THR A 989 40.22 15.64 -9.59
C THR A 989 40.89 15.26 -10.91
N PRO A 990 40.51 15.89 -12.04
CA PRO A 990 41.08 15.57 -13.34
C PRO A 990 42.50 16.11 -13.37
N ASN A 991 43.47 15.25 -13.08
CA ASN A 991 44.87 15.58 -13.26
C ASN A 991 45.73 14.35 -13.53
N TRP A 992 45.18 13.31 -14.17
CA TRP A 992 45.93 12.27 -14.85
C TRP A 992 45.17 11.85 -16.10
#